data_AF-A0A9W8K2F6-F1
#
_entry.id   AF-A0A9W8K2F6-F1
#
_cell.length_a   1.000
_cell.length_b   1.000
_cell.length_c   1.000
_cell.angle_alpha   90.00
_cell.angle_beta   90.00
_cell.angle_gamma   90.00
#
_symmetry.space_group_name_H-M   'P 1'
#
loop_
_entity.id
_entity.type
_entity.pdbx_description
1 polymer ?
#
loop_
_entity_poly.entity_id
_entity_poly.type
_entity_poly.pdbx_seq_one_letter_code
_entity_poly.pdbx_strand_id
1 'polypeptide(L)'
;MSTHTAIAAVAKGKFDAIQVTTETPGEDEVLVKVAYGAMIAFDTYVTDRGFYVQEYPWTLGFSGAGTIERLGAGVNDLSVGDRVTFFGMGPSRSKSLQEYSVQPRSVVSKIPDSLSLEEASTIPDNFVTSFYTLFNQLGLPLPSSFPAQTPPPLSKTPILVYGAGSTAGVYAIQLLHLAGYEKILTTASKKHHEYLRSLGATDTFDYNSPTLVEEIVNTVGEDGKVLIAVDCITADGTLAILGKIVSPLGKIALLLPIKEGNAVTGGQEQRMYFEVAEDSNPFPRGTEIVYVRTFTYQKDEYLKQNLMPKILPQLLDSGYIQPARMWGITLLGSRPSERVLTTSTTLSVPDGIRDISNDLETSSLMLPAKRPVVARQLSQLARISAPASHRASGRLLTTVSAGTTVVQPSTPSSCKISPAKAIRRNFASEAYEAYCIGPAPSSESYLKMEKIIDVCHRSGAQAVHPGYGFLSENATFSKRLAEEGIVFIGPPVHAIISMGSKRYQAPYFPLPASSNKFISESKNIMTNAGVPCVPGYHGDNQDPDFLFAEAQRIGFPVLIKAIHGGGGKGMRTVTIPTSAAFHEALSSAKRESLKAFGNDTVLVEKFIETPRHVEVQVFADTHGSVVSLWERDCSVQRRNQKIIEEAPAPDLSPELREDLSAKAIAAAKAVHYVGAGTVEFIFDNDTEKFYFMEMNTRLQVEHPVTEMITGLDLVEWQLEVAAGNVLPLAQGAIPMVGHAFEARIYAENPRNNFLPDSGTLHYLSTPAPTHIFAPTYPPAEASDSSPLRPTEKSTFGLQTMPSLRIEQGFTQGAQIGVFYDPMIAKVVVHGRDRVEALRMLRHALDEYHVVGVSTNVEFLKTLAGNKAFIDAKVETGFIPKHFDELFPPLKRPDSKILARAGLYAAIRHQKQAPSPAATPWTLLASRRFGGDEYRHSIKFRTEGSEEEATVVVTQKSLGLWDVVVQRGETIDHFPSVPAQLVDSKTLLTTLNNNATQTTIVSQSPHPSVPASKSPNTMERLHVFNGGHKTTLVIPSPKWLLSLGGDILGAQGALKAPMPSLIVELRVKVGDHVEKGQAVVVIESMKTETVLRADAAGIVRAVGCKAGEMVEEGRELVDIEANKS
;
A
#
# COMPACT_ATOMS: atom_id res chain seq x y z
N MET A 1 -50.40 -8.54 5.21
CA MET A 1 -49.30 -8.06 4.35
C MET A 1 -48.75 -9.27 3.61
N SER A 2 -48.55 -9.17 2.30
CA SER A 2 -47.86 -10.19 1.51
C SER A 2 -46.35 -9.93 1.55
N THR A 3 -45.56 -10.98 1.73
CA THR A 3 -44.11 -10.94 1.55
C THR A 3 -43.73 -11.54 0.20
N HIS A 4 -42.72 -10.95 -0.44
CA HIS A 4 -42.21 -11.38 -1.73
C HIS A 4 -40.68 -11.31 -1.74
N THR A 5 -40.07 -11.90 -2.76
CA THR A 5 -38.62 -12.06 -2.87
C THR A 5 -37.94 -10.78 -3.33
N ALA A 6 -36.78 -10.49 -2.75
CA ALA A 6 -35.88 -9.41 -3.18
C ALA A 6 -34.42 -9.87 -3.12
N ILE A 7 -33.59 -9.39 -4.06
CA ILE A 7 -32.14 -9.51 -3.98
C ILE A 7 -31.62 -8.26 -3.27
N ALA A 8 -30.98 -8.45 -2.12
CA ALA A 8 -30.51 -7.36 -1.29
C ALA A 8 -29.06 -7.56 -0.87
N ALA A 9 -28.29 -6.47 -0.80
CA ALA A 9 -27.08 -6.45 0.00
C ALA A 9 -27.47 -6.66 1.47
N VAL A 10 -26.96 -7.70 2.12
CA VAL A 10 -27.22 -8.02 3.54
C VAL A 10 -26.06 -7.61 4.45
N ALA A 11 -24.88 -7.42 3.87
CA ALA A 11 -23.73 -6.75 4.47
C ALA A 11 -22.84 -6.19 3.36
N LYS A 12 -21.86 -5.36 3.70
CA LYS A 12 -20.87 -4.86 2.74
C LYS A 12 -20.09 -6.03 2.11
N GLY A 13 -20.23 -6.23 0.80
CA GLY A 13 -19.65 -7.34 0.05
C GLY A 13 -20.38 -8.67 0.21
N LYS A 14 -21.65 -8.65 0.65
CA LYS A 14 -22.52 -9.83 0.64
C LYS A 14 -23.95 -9.44 0.26
N PHE A 15 -24.46 -10.03 -0.82
CA PHE A 15 -25.88 -10.05 -1.14
C PHE A 15 -26.51 -11.41 -0.84
N ASP A 16 -27.83 -11.44 -0.70
CA ASP A 16 -28.62 -12.64 -0.43
C ASP A 16 -30.05 -12.47 -0.98
N ALA A 17 -30.79 -13.57 -1.09
CA ALA A 17 -32.22 -13.53 -1.42
C ALA A 17 -33.04 -13.43 -0.14
N ILE A 18 -33.74 -12.30 0.06
CA ILE A 18 -34.53 -12.02 1.25
C ILE A 18 -36.03 -11.97 0.94
N GLN A 19 -36.85 -12.01 2.00
CA GLN A 19 -38.28 -11.73 1.91
C GLN A 19 -38.56 -10.31 2.42
N VAL A 20 -39.18 -9.49 1.56
CA VAL A 20 -39.60 -8.10 1.87
C VAL A 20 -41.11 -8.00 1.90
N THR A 21 -41.64 -7.07 2.70
CA THR A 21 -43.08 -6.80 2.74
C THR A 21 -43.48 -5.88 1.59
N THR A 22 -44.51 -6.25 0.82
CA THR A 22 -45.10 -5.33 -0.16
C THR A 22 -45.89 -4.23 0.55
N GLU A 23 -45.35 -3.02 0.47
CA GLU A 23 -46.00 -1.80 0.94
C GLU A 23 -47.17 -1.38 0.03
N THR A 24 -48.02 -0.48 0.53
CA THR A 24 -49.05 0.19 -0.28
C THR A 24 -48.53 1.56 -0.70
N PRO A 25 -48.67 1.97 -1.97
CA PRO A 25 -48.22 3.27 -2.43
C PRO A 25 -48.94 4.41 -1.69
N GLY A 26 -48.21 5.51 -1.43
CA GLY A 26 -48.78 6.78 -1.02
C GLY A 26 -49.56 7.48 -2.12
N GLU A 27 -49.99 8.72 -1.87
CA GLU A 27 -50.90 9.48 -2.74
C GLU A 27 -50.36 9.67 -4.18
N ASP A 28 -49.11 10.12 -4.32
CA ASP A 28 -48.43 10.35 -5.61
C ASP A 28 -47.52 9.18 -6.06
N GLU A 29 -47.76 7.98 -5.55
CA GLU A 29 -46.95 6.78 -5.83
C GLU A 29 -47.71 5.72 -6.62
N VAL A 30 -46.98 4.79 -7.23
CA VAL A 30 -47.52 3.58 -7.85
C VAL A 30 -46.78 2.35 -7.34
N LEU A 31 -47.48 1.21 -7.30
CA LEU A 31 -46.88 -0.10 -7.08
C LEU A 31 -46.65 -0.75 -8.45
N VAL A 32 -45.39 -0.91 -8.82
CA VAL A 32 -44.99 -1.64 -10.03
C VAL A 32 -44.70 -3.08 -9.67
N LYS A 33 -45.38 -4.03 -10.31
CA LYS A 33 -44.96 -5.43 -10.33
C LYS A 33 -43.82 -5.56 -11.33
N VAL A 34 -42.61 -5.80 -10.83
CA VAL A 34 -41.39 -5.78 -11.65
C VAL A 34 -41.25 -7.10 -12.39
N ALA A 35 -41.01 -7.03 -13.69
CA ALA A 35 -40.73 -8.19 -14.53
C ALA A 35 -39.23 -8.32 -14.82
N TYR A 36 -38.55 -7.19 -15.02
CA TYR A 36 -37.12 -7.11 -15.29
C TYR A 36 -36.51 -5.94 -14.52
N GLY A 37 -35.36 -6.16 -13.87
CA GLY A 37 -34.53 -5.12 -13.28
C GLY A 37 -33.15 -5.15 -13.92
N ALA A 38 -32.64 -3.98 -14.31
CA ALA A 38 -31.27 -3.86 -14.79
C ALA A 38 -30.29 -3.74 -13.61
N MET A 39 -29.09 -4.30 -13.79
CA MET A 39 -27.94 -4.06 -12.91
C MET A 39 -26.90 -3.26 -13.67
N ILE A 40 -26.33 -2.26 -13.00
CA ILE A 40 -25.27 -1.42 -13.55
C ILE A 40 -24.03 -1.40 -12.65
N ALA A 41 -22.97 -0.74 -13.14
CA ALA A 41 -21.76 -0.44 -12.37
C ALA A 41 -22.07 0.09 -10.96
N PHE A 42 -23.13 0.87 -10.80
CA PHE A 42 -23.56 1.43 -9.51
C PHE A 42 -23.99 0.37 -8.49
N ASP A 43 -24.68 -0.71 -8.91
CA ASP A 43 -25.12 -1.78 -8.00
C ASP A 43 -23.95 -2.52 -7.36
N THR A 44 -22.80 -2.60 -8.05
CA THR A 44 -21.57 -3.14 -7.44
C THR A 44 -21.04 -2.21 -6.34
N TYR A 45 -21.11 -0.88 -6.51
CA TYR A 45 -20.74 0.07 -5.45
C TYR A 45 -21.69 -0.04 -4.24
N VAL A 46 -22.99 -0.26 -4.47
CA VAL A 46 -23.97 -0.50 -3.41
C VAL A 46 -23.64 -1.80 -2.66
N THR A 47 -23.54 -2.91 -3.38
CA THR A 47 -23.29 -4.24 -2.83
C THR A 47 -21.98 -4.30 -2.03
N ASP A 48 -20.91 -3.76 -2.60
CA ASP A 48 -19.56 -4.11 -2.15
C ASP A 48 -18.81 -2.98 -1.43
N ARG A 49 -19.08 -1.71 -1.76
CA ARG A 49 -18.55 -0.56 -1.00
C ARG A 49 -19.49 -0.17 0.15
N GLY A 50 -20.76 -0.59 0.10
CA GLY A 50 -21.84 -0.05 0.93
C GLY A 50 -22.27 1.35 0.51
N PHE A 51 -22.01 1.74 -0.75
CA PHE A 51 -22.31 3.08 -1.23
C PHE A 51 -23.83 3.27 -1.35
N TYR A 52 -24.36 4.42 -0.93
CA TYR A 52 -25.80 4.72 -0.92
C TYR A 52 -26.68 3.79 -0.03
N VAL A 53 -26.12 2.76 0.63
CA VAL A 53 -26.83 1.93 1.61
C VAL A 53 -27.05 2.72 2.90
N GLN A 54 -28.31 2.94 3.27
CA GLN A 54 -28.67 3.61 4.54
C GLN A 54 -28.73 2.62 5.70
N GLU A 55 -29.31 1.44 5.46
CA GLU A 55 -29.38 0.31 6.40
C GLU A 55 -29.31 -1.01 5.63
N TYR A 56 -28.87 -2.08 6.31
CA TYR A 56 -28.89 -3.44 5.75
C TYR A 56 -30.07 -4.22 6.37
N PRO A 57 -30.81 -5.03 5.59
CA PRO A 57 -30.58 -5.32 4.18
C PRO A 57 -31.12 -4.24 3.23
N TRP A 58 -30.40 -4.01 2.13
CA TRP A 58 -30.71 -3.01 1.12
C TRP A 58 -30.95 -3.64 -0.24
N THR A 59 -32.18 -3.55 -0.75
CA THR A 59 -32.55 -4.09 -2.07
C THR A 59 -31.72 -3.45 -3.19
N LEU A 60 -31.35 -4.24 -4.20
CA LEU A 60 -30.51 -3.83 -5.33
C LEU A 60 -31.34 -3.50 -6.59
N GLY A 61 -30.70 -2.90 -7.59
CA GLY A 61 -31.30 -2.51 -8.87
C GLY A 61 -31.96 -1.13 -8.82
N PHE A 62 -31.58 -0.27 -9.77
CA PHE A 62 -32.09 1.11 -9.88
C PHE A 62 -33.09 1.23 -11.03
N SER A 63 -32.74 0.82 -12.25
CA SER A 63 -33.72 0.74 -13.34
C SER A 63 -34.48 -0.57 -13.36
N GLY A 64 -35.75 -0.51 -13.73
CA GLY A 64 -36.59 -1.69 -13.92
C GLY A 64 -37.81 -1.42 -14.79
N ALA A 65 -38.44 -2.49 -15.27
CA ALA A 65 -39.67 -2.44 -16.05
C ALA A 65 -40.65 -3.53 -15.62
N GLY A 66 -41.94 -3.27 -15.80
CA GLY A 66 -43.00 -4.12 -15.30
C GLY A 66 -44.39 -3.60 -15.64
N THR A 67 -45.36 -3.96 -14.81
CA THR A 67 -46.76 -3.53 -14.94
C THR A 67 -47.25 -2.84 -13.67
N ILE A 68 -48.13 -1.85 -13.80
CA ILE A 68 -48.79 -1.21 -12.66
C ILE A 68 -49.73 -2.20 -11.98
N GLU A 69 -49.48 -2.53 -10.71
CA GLU A 69 -50.32 -3.39 -9.87
C GLU A 69 -51.30 -2.55 -9.03
N ARG A 70 -50.90 -1.34 -8.62
CA ARG A 70 -51.76 -0.41 -7.85
C ARG A 70 -51.35 1.05 -8.06
N LEU A 71 -52.34 1.94 -7.99
CA LEU A 71 -52.17 3.39 -8.04
C LEU A 71 -52.39 4.01 -6.65
N GLY A 72 -51.67 5.10 -6.36
CA GLY A 72 -52.00 6.05 -5.32
C GLY A 72 -53.18 6.95 -5.72
N ALA A 73 -53.82 7.59 -4.73
CA ALA A 73 -55.05 8.36 -4.96
C ALA A 73 -54.87 9.65 -5.81
N GLY A 74 -53.65 10.17 -5.91
CA GLY A 74 -53.29 11.31 -6.76
C GLY A 74 -52.92 10.93 -8.21
N VAL A 75 -52.68 9.65 -8.50
CA VAL A 75 -52.21 9.19 -9.81
C VAL A 75 -53.39 8.96 -10.76
N ASN A 76 -53.58 9.89 -11.70
CA ASN A 76 -54.76 9.95 -12.59
C ASN A 76 -54.45 9.64 -14.07
N ASP A 77 -53.18 9.45 -14.44
CA ASP A 77 -52.70 9.37 -15.82
C ASP A 77 -52.09 8.01 -16.21
N LEU A 78 -52.08 7.05 -15.29
CA LEU A 78 -51.71 5.65 -15.50
C LEU A 78 -52.88 4.75 -15.09
N SER A 79 -52.96 3.55 -15.68
CA SER A 79 -53.95 2.52 -15.34
C SER A 79 -53.30 1.26 -14.77
N VAL A 80 -54.03 0.52 -13.92
CA VAL A 80 -53.60 -0.83 -13.50
C VAL A 80 -53.50 -1.74 -14.73
N GLY A 81 -52.40 -2.47 -14.84
CA GLY A 81 -52.02 -3.23 -16.03
C GLY A 81 -51.12 -2.48 -17.03
N ASP A 82 -50.95 -1.15 -16.91
CA ASP A 82 -50.07 -0.39 -17.81
C ASP A 82 -48.62 -0.87 -17.72
N ARG A 83 -47.99 -1.02 -18.88
CA ARG A 83 -46.58 -1.37 -19.03
C ARG A 83 -45.70 -0.13 -18.81
N VAL A 84 -44.72 -0.23 -17.93
CA VAL A 84 -43.89 0.91 -17.51
C VAL A 84 -42.41 0.56 -17.35
N THR A 85 -41.55 1.58 -17.46
CA THR A 85 -40.15 1.58 -17.00
C THR A 85 -39.95 2.66 -15.94
N PHE A 86 -39.00 2.50 -15.02
CA PHE A 86 -38.78 3.41 -13.89
C PHE A 86 -37.32 3.49 -13.44
N PHE A 87 -36.94 4.61 -12.81
CA PHE A 87 -35.62 4.81 -12.18
C PHE A 87 -35.73 5.02 -10.66
N GLY A 88 -35.55 3.92 -9.93
CA GLY A 88 -35.77 3.78 -8.49
C GLY A 88 -34.60 4.24 -7.61
N MET A 89 -34.30 5.54 -7.59
CA MET A 89 -33.17 6.04 -6.80
C MET A 89 -33.41 6.16 -5.27
N GLY A 90 -34.59 5.82 -4.76
CA GLY A 90 -34.98 5.98 -3.36
C GLY A 90 -34.53 4.87 -2.39
N PRO A 91 -35.27 4.64 -1.26
CA PRO A 91 -34.99 3.57 -0.29
C PRO A 91 -35.31 2.16 -0.84
N SER A 92 -34.99 1.11 -0.08
CA SER A 92 -35.12 -0.32 -0.46
C SER A 92 -36.45 -0.68 -1.15
N ARG A 93 -37.59 -0.14 -0.69
CA ARG A 93 -38.93 -0.40 -1.29
C ARG A 93 -39.10 0.08 -2.74
N SER A 94 -38.19 0.93 -3.21
CA SER A 94 -38.20 1.57 -4.54
C SER A 94 -37.12 1.03 -5.48
N LYS A 95 -36.64 -0.19 -5.24
CA LYS A 95 -35.57 -0.85 -6.01
C LYS A 95 -36.13 -1.88 -6.99
N SER A 96 -35.38 -2.26 -8.02
CA SER A 96 -35.90 -3.10 -9.11
C SER A 96 -35.64 -4.61 -8.95
N LEU A 97 -34.66 -5.05 -8.16
CA LEU A 97 -34.46 -6.49 -7.88
C LEU A 97 -35.38 -6.99 -6.75
N GLN A 98 -36.68 -6.74 -6.87
CA GLN A 98 -37.75 -7.30 -6.02
C GLN A 98 -39.06 -7.38 -6.81
N GLU A 99 -39.92 -8.34 -6.47
CA GLU A 99 -41.15 -8.62 -7.24
C GLU A 99 -42.13 -7.43 -7.32
N TYR A 100 -42.18 -6.57 -6.30
CA TYR A 100 -43.05 -5.39 -6.27
C TYR A 100 -42.31 -4.17 -5.70
N SER A 101 -42.31 -3.07 -6.46
CA SER A 101 -41.54 -1.85 -6.18
C SER A 101 -42.47 -0.64 -6.08
N VAL A 102 -42.37 0.14 -5.01
CA VAL A 102 -43.12 1.40 -4.82
C VAL A 102 -42.31 2.54 -5.43
N GLN A 103 -42.89 3.22 -6.42
CA GLN A 103 -42.24 4.30 -7.18
C GLN A 103 -43.05 5.60 -7.10
N PRO A 104 -42.43 6.77 -6.86
CA PRO A 104 -43.06 8.06 -7.11
C PRO A 104 -43.45 8.19 -8.58
N ARG A 105 -44.66 8.71 -8.87
CA ARG A 105 -45.15 8.87 -10.25
C ARG A 105 -44.16 9.60 -11.16
N SER A 106 -43.41 10.57 -10.63
CA SER A 106 -42.44 11.40 -11.36
C SER A 106 -41.19 10.66 -11.87
N VAL A 107 -40.93 9.41 -11.48
CA VAL A 107 -39.81 8.58 -11.99
C VAL A 107 -40.27 7.36 -12.80
N VAL A 108 -41.55 7.30 -13.16
CA VAL A 108 -42.17 6.22 -13.95
C VAL A 108 -42.56 6.75 -15.33
N SER A 109 -42.25 6.00 -16.39
CA SER A 109 -42.67 6.28 -17.76
C SER A 109 -43.43 5.09 -18.34
N LYS A 110 -44.54 5.35 -19.05
CA LYS A 110 -45.24 4.33 -19.85
C LYS A 110 -44.34 3.91 -21.02
N ILE A 111 -44.45 2.66 -21.46
CA ILE A 111 -43.71 2.16 -22.63
C ILE A 111 -44.68 1.71 -23.74
N PRO A 112 -44.32 1.88 -25.03
CA PRO A 112 -45.13 1.39 -26.14
C PRO A 112 -45.08 -0.14 -26.22
N ASP A 113 -46.14 -0.75 -26.75
CA ASP A 113 -46.24 -2.21 -26.75
C ASP A 113 -45.16 -2.93 -27.59
N SER A 114 -44.58 -2.23 -28.57
CA SER A 114 -43.51 -2.69 -29.46
C SER A 114 -42.16 -2.86 -28.78
N LEU A 115 -41.94 -2.27 -27.61
CA LEU A 115 -40.70 -2.39 -26.84
C LEU A 115 -40.85 -3.52 -25.80
N SER A 116 -39.90 -4.46 -25.69
CA SER A 116 -40.00 -5.51 -24.67
C SER A 116 -39.74 -4.97 -23.25
N LEU A 117 -40.24 -5.68 -22.23
CA LEU A 117 -39.97 -5.33 -20.82
C LEU A 117 -38.49 -5.50 -20.46
N GLU A 118 -37.79 -6.47 -21.07
CA GLU A 118 -36.35 -6.65 -20.89
C GLU A 118 -35.57 -5.43 -21.40
N GLU A 119 -35.80 -5.04 -22.65
CA GLU A 119 -35.19 -3.85 -23.26
C GLU A 119 -35.52 -2.58 -22.48
N ALA A 120 -36.80 -2.37 -22.15
CA ALA A 120 -37.28 -1.21 -21.40
C ALA A 120 -36.64 -1.05 -20.02
N SER A 121 -36.27 -2.16 -19.37
CA SER A 121 -35.60 -2.12 -18.06
C SER A 121 -34.21 -1.48 -18.10
N THR A 122 -33.56 -1.46 -19.27
CA THR A 122 -32.22 -0.89 -19.45
C THR A 122 -32.22 0.59 -19.79
N ILE A 123 -33.36 1.14 -20.24
CA ILE A 123 -33.39 2.50 -20.81
C ILE A 123 -33.00 3.59 -19.79
N PRO A 124 -33.55 3.63 -18.56
CA PRO A 124 -33.35 4.81 -17.71
C PRO A 124 -31.90 4.99 -17.27
N ASP A 125 -31.19 3.95 -16.83
CA ASP A 125 -29.76 4.03 -16.44
C ASP A 125 -28.88 4.56 -17.59
N ASN A 126 -29.08 4.04 -18.79
CA ASN A 126 -28.26 4.36 -19.96
C ASN A 126 -28.58 5.75 -20.52
N PHE A 127 -29.86 6.14 -20.53
CA PHE A 127 -30.30 7.48 -20.84
C PHE A 127 -29.75 8.52 -19.84
N VAL A 128 -29.92 8.29 -18.53
CA VAL A 128 -29.36 9.14 -17.47
C VAL A 128 -27.84 9.27 -17.65
N THR A 129 -27.16 8.18 -17.99
CA THR A 129 -25.71 8.16 -18.20
C THR A 129 -25.24 9.14 -19.26
N SER A 130 -25.77 9.01 -20.48
CA SER A 130 -25.30 9.83 -21.59
C SER A 130 -25.87 11.25 -21.53
N PHE A 131 -27.08 11.43 -21.00
CA PHE A 131 -27.66 12.77 -20.81
C PHE A 131 -26.86 13.62 -19.82
N TYR A 132 -26.49 13.07 -18.66
CA TYR A 132 -25.70 13.77 -17.64
C TYR A 132 -24.31 14.15 -18.19
N THR A 133 -23.64 13.22 -18.88
CA THR A 133 -22.38 13.48 -19.59
C THR A 133 -22.48 14.68 -20.53
N LEU A 134 -23.48 14.70 -21.40
CA LEU A 134 -23.61 15.68 -22.48
C LEU A 134 -24.06 17.06 -21.97
N PHE A 135 -25.21 17.13 -21.32
CA PHE A 135 -25.88 18.42 -21.06
C PHE A 135 -25.54 19.04 -19.71
N ASN A 136 -25.02 18.26 -18.76
CA ASN A 136 -24.62 18.75 -17.43
C ASN A 136 -23.09 18.87 -17.29
N GLN A 137 -22.35 17.80 -17.60
CA GLN A 137 -20.90 17.76 -17.39
C GLN A 137 -20.10 18.45 -18.51
N LEU A 138 -20.39 18.14 -19.77
CA LEU A 138 -19.85 18.90 -20.91
C LEU A 138 -20.52 20.28 -21.06
N GLY A 139 -21.71 20.47 -20.48
CA GLY A 139 -22.44 21.75 -20.52
C GLY A 139 -23.00 22.10 -21.90
N LEU A 140 -23.30 21.08 -22.73
CA LEU A 140 -23.93 21.29 -24.03
C LEU A 140 -25.33 21.93 -23.85
N PRO A 141 -25.71 22.93 -24.68
CA PRO A 141 -27.06 23.49 -24.66
C PRO A 141 -28.16 22.43 -24.80
N LEU A 142 -29.03 22.34 -23.80
CA LEU A 142 -30.20 21.46 -23.85
C LEU A 142 -31.32 22.10 -24.71
N PRO A 143 -31.94 21.36 -25.65
CA PRO A 143 -33.11 21.85 -26.37
C PRO A 143 -34.37 21.88 -25.49
N SER A 144 -35.38 22.65 -25.91
CA SER A 144 -36.69 22.73 -25.24
C SER A 144 -37.60 21.51 -25.48
N SER A 145 -37.26 20.64 -26.43
CA SER A 145 -37.97 19.42 -26.80
C SER A 145 -36.99 18.38 -27.35
N PHE A 146 -37.38 17.11 -27.32
CA PHE A 146 -36.72 16.04 -28.08
C PHE A 146 -37.75 15.37 -29.01
N PRO A 147 -37.55 15.34 -30.34
CA PRO A 147 -36.48 16.00 -31.09
C PRO A 147 -36.47 17.53 -30.94
N ALA A 148 -35.31 18.14 -31.14
CA ALA A 148 -35.14 19.60 -31.16
C ALA A 148 -35.75 20.22 -32.42
N GLN A 149 -36.61 21.22 -32.27
CA GLN A 149 -37.25 21.92 -33.40
C GLN A 149 -36.30 22.86 -34.16
N THR A 150 -35.20 23.27 -33.51
CA THR A 150 -34.18 24.17 -34.08
C THR A 150 -32.80 23.75 -33.56
N PRO A 151 -31.74 23.70 -34.40
CA PRO A 151 -30.40 23.35 -33.95
C PRO A 151 -29.85 24.30 -32.87
N PRO A 152 -29.11 23.79 -31.86
CA PRO A 152 -28.50 24.61 -30.81
C PRO A 152 -27.32 25.45 -31.34
N PRO A 153 -26.87 26.51 -30.63
CA PRO A 153 -25.79 27.40 -31.09
C PRO A 153 -24.43 26.72 -31.37
N LEU A 154 -24.22 25.49 -30.89
CA LEU A 154 -23.02 24.68 -31.11
C LEU A 154 -23.28 23.46 -32.01
N SER A 155 -24.40 23.41 -32.73
CA SER A 155 -24.83 22.26 -33.54
C SER A 155 -23.77 21.78 -34.54
N LYS A 156 -23.02 22.70 -35.15
CA LYS A 156 -22.02 22.41 -36.19
C LYS A 156 -20.63 22.06 -35.65
N THR A 157 -20.41 22.16 -34.35
CA THR A 157 -19.14 21.79 -33.70
C THR A 157 -18.96 20.26 -33.77
N PRO A 158 -17.83 19.73 -34.28
CA PRO A 158 -17.57 18.30 -34.24
C PRO A 158 -17.50 17.77 -32.79
N ILE A 159 -18.39 16.82 -32.46
CA ILE A 159 -18.37 16.12 -31.17
C ILE A 159 -17.91 14.67 -31.41
N LEU A 160 -16.89 14.22 -30.67
CA LEU A 160 -16.32 12.87 -30.80
C LEU A 160 -16.80 11.95 -29.67
N VAL A 161 -17.54 10.89 -30.01
CA VAL A 161 -17.90 9.79 -29.09
C VAL A 161 -16.95 8.62 -29.32
N TYR A 162 -15.92 8.54 -28.48
CA TYR A 162 -14.92 7.47 -28.54
C TYR A 162 -15.43 6.21 -27.84
N GLY A 163 -15.34 5.05 -28.48
CA GLY A 163 -15.94 3.81 -27.95
C GLY A 163 -17.46 3.76 -28.12
N ALA A 164 -17.96 4.33 -29.22
CA ALA A 164 -19.37 4.43 -29.56
C ALA A 164 -20.15 3.10 -29.61
N GLY A 165 -19.47 1.98 -29.81
CA GLY A 165 -20.07 0.64 -29.74
C GLY A 165 -20.42 0.16 -28.32
N SER A 166 -20.12 0.96 -27.29
CA SER A 166 -20.59 0.76 -25.91
C SER A 166 -22.03 1.27 -25.73
N THR A 167 -22.71 0.80 -24.68
CA THR A 167 -24.07 1.24 -24.35
C THR A 167 -24.18 2.75 -24.14
N ALA A 168 -23.24 3.36 -23.41
CA ALA A 168 -23.24 4.81 -23.21
C ALA A 168 -22.98 5.57 -24.53
N GLY A 169 -22.13 5.04 -25.41
CA GLY A 169 -21.88 5.59 -26.74
C GLY A 169 -23.12 5.59 -27.64
N VAL A 170 -23.83 4.46 -27.67
CA VAL A 170 -25.12 4.28 -28.37
C VAL A 170 -26.15 5.33 -27.93
N TYR A 171 -26.28 5.60 -26.64
CA TYR A 171 -27.19 6.64 -26.14
C TYR A 171 -26.67 8.07 -26.38
N ALA A 172 -25.36 8.30 -26.32
CA ALA A 172 -24.77 9.61 -26.57
C ALA A 172 -25.03 10.09 -28.01
N ILE A 173 -24.89 9.20 -29.00
CA ILE A 173 -25.18 9.49 -30.42
C ILE A 173 -26.64 9.89 -30.59
N GLN A 174 -27.58 9.08 -30.09
CA GLN A 174 -29.01 9.33 -30.23
C GLN A 174 -29.42 10.66 -29.56
N LEU A 175 -28.88 10.97 -28.37
CA LEU A 175 -29.17 12.22 -27.68
C LEU A 175 -28.57 13.45 -28.37
N LEU A 176 -27.37 13.34 -28.96
CA LEU A 176 -26.81 14.41 -29.78
C LEU A 176 -27.62 14.64 -31.07
N HIS A 177 -28.00 13.56 -31.76
CA HIS A 177 -28.81 13.62 -32.98
C HIS A 177 -30.19 14.25 -32.70
N LEU A 178 -30.89 13.76 -31.68
CA LEU A 178 -32.21 14.27 -31.28
C LEU A 178 -32.13 15.69 -30.68
N ALA A 179 -30.98 16.11 -30.15
CA ALA A 179 -30.73 17.50 -29.77
C ALA A 179 -30.32 18.43 -30.93
N GLY A 180 -30.23 17.91 -32.16
CA GLY A 180 -29.95 18.73 -33.35
C GLY A 180 -28.47 19.04 -33.60
N TYR A 181 -27.54 18.20 -33.13
CA TYR A 181 -26.12 18.31 -33.48
C TYR A 181 -25.84 17.71 -34.88
N GLU A 182 -25.16 18.48 -35.72
CA GLU A 182 -24.96 18.22 -37.16
C GLU A 182 -23.65 17.48 -37.49
N LYS A 183 -22.74 17.31 -36.52
CA LYS A 183 -21.47 16.58 -36.68
C LYS A 183 -21.18 15.68 -35.48
N ILE A 184 -21.47 14.38 -35.64
CA ILE A 184 -21.36 13.37 -34.59
C ILE A 184 -20.37 12.30 -35.05
N LEU A 185 -19.10 12.49 -34.65
CA LEU A 185 -17.97 11.64 -35.00
C LEU A 185 -17.86 10.51 -33.98
N THR A 186 -17.57 9.28 -34.42
CA THR A 186 -17.63 8.10 -33.55
C THR A 186 -16.52 7.09 -33.81
N THR A 187 -16.03 6.41 -32.77
CA THR A 187 -15.07 5.30 -32.93
C THR A 187 -15.64 3.97 -32.46
N ALA A 188 -15.63 2.95 -33.33
CA ALA A 188 -16.12 1.61 -33.06
C ALA A 188 -15.51 0.61 -34.05
N SER A 189 -15.45 -0.68 -33.72
CA SER A 189 -15.00 -1.70 -34.67
C SER A 189 -15.93 -1.76 -35.88
N LYS A 190 -15.37 -1.91 -37.09
CA LYS A 190 -16.04 -1.72 -38.39
C LYS A 190 -17.42 -2.38 -38.54
N LYS A 191 -17.64 -3.53 -37.90
CA LYS A 191 -18.94 -4.24 -37.87
C LYS A 191 -20.11 -3.45 -37.27
N HIS A 192 -19.86 -2.37 -36.53
CA HIS A 192 -20.89 -1.53 -35.92
C HIS A 192 -21.16 -0.23 -36.70
N HIS A 193 -20.36 0.09 -37.73
CA HIS A 193 -20.41 1.40 -38.40
C HIS A 193 -21.78 1.71 -39.03
N GLU A 194 -22.42 0.72 -39.66
CA GLU A 194 -23.76 0.89 -40.23
C GLU A 194 -24.83 1.15 -39.16
N TYR A 195 -24.78 0.38 -38.06
CA TYR A 195 -25.68 0.56 -36.91
C TYR A 195 -25.52 1.94 -36.28
N LEU A 196 -24.30 2.40 -36.02
CA LEU A 196 -24.07 3.72 -35.40
C LEU A 196 -24.54 4.87 -36.31
N ARG A 197 -24.40 4.76 -37.63
CA ARG A 197 -25.01 5.72 -38.57
C ARG A 197 -26.54 5.70 -38.50
N SER A 198 -27.16 4.53 -38.39
CA SER A 198 -28.63 4.42 -38.23
C SER A 198 -29.16 5.03 -36.93
N LEU A 199 -28.30 5.27 -35.93
CA LEU A 199 -28.61 5.99 -34.69
C LEU A 199 -28.37 7.51 -34.78
N GLY A 200 -27.84 8.02 -35.89
CA GLY A 200 -27.55 9.44 -36.10
C GLY A 200 -26.07 9.84 -36.09
N ALA A 201 -25.11 8.90 -36.05
CA ALA A 201 -23.69 9.25 -36.23
C ALA A 201 -23.43 9.68 -37.68
N THR A 202 -22.71 10.78 -37.87
CA THR A 202 -22.32 11.23 -39.22
C THR A 202 -21.12 10.42 -39.72
N ASP A 203 -20.12 10.24 -38.85
CA ASP A 203 -18.82 9.68 -39.19
C ASP A 203 -18.44 8.56 -38.23
N THR A 204 -17.92 7.47 -38.77
CA THR A 204 -17.60 6.24 -38.02
C THR A 204 -16.21 5.72 -38.39
N PHE A 205 -15.29 5.76 -37.44
CA PHE A 205 -13.89 5.32 -37.63
C PHE A 205 -13.66 3.97 -36.97
N ASP A 206 -12.79 3.13 -37.56
CA ASP A 206 -12.39 1.87 -36.89
C ASP A 206 -11.31 2.17 -35.85
N TYR A 207 -11.57 1.90 -34.57
CA TYR A 207 -10.58 2.13 -33.51
C TYR A 207 -9.31 1.26 -33.67
N ASN A 208 -9.35 0.24 -34.52
CA ASN A 208 -8.19 -0.61 -34.87
C ASN A 208 -7.39 -0.05 -36.06
N SER A 209 -7.83 1.04 -36.69
CA SER A 209 -7.14 1.60 -37.86
C SER A 209 -5.79 2.22 -37.45
N PRO A 210 -4.67 1.89 -38.11
CA PRO A 210 -3.39 2.53 -37.85
C PRO A 210 -3.40 4.02 -38.21
N THR A 211 -4.31 4.44 -39.09
CA THR A 211 -4.50 5.83 -39.55
C THR A 211 -5.64 6.57 -38.82
N LEU A 212 -6.24 6.00 -37.78
CA LEU A 212 -7.39 6.56 -37.03
C LEU A 212 -7.22 8.05 -36.64
N VAL A 213 -6.02 8.43 -36.19
CA VAL A 213 -5.72 9.82 -35.82
C VAL A 213 -5.83 10.76 -37.03
N GLU A 214 -5.29 10.35 -38.18
CA GLU A 214 -5.32 11.11 -39.42
C GLU A 214 -6.74 11.17 -40.00
N GLU A 215 -7.48 10.06 -39.95
CA GLU A 215 -8.88 9.98 -40.37
C GLU A 215 -9.78 10.96 -39.60
N ILE A 216 -9.66 11.02 -38.26
CA ILE A 216 -10.42 11.97 -37.45
C ILE A 216 -9.99 13.41 -37.72
N VAL A 217 -8.67 13.70 -37.74
CA VAL A 217 -8.11 15.03 -38.01
C VAL A 217 -8.61 15.59 -39.34
N ASN A 218 -8.57 14.78 -40.40
CA ASN A 218 -9.03 15.17 -41.74
C ASN A 218 -10.55 15.42 -41.80
N THR A 219 -11.35 14.74 -40.95
CA THR A 219 -12.82 14.88 -40.92
C THR A 219 -13.29 16.06 -40.07
N VAL A 220 -12.53 16.41 -39.03
CA VAL A 220 -12.76 17.62 -38.21
C VAL A 220 -12.58 18.89 -39.06
N GLY A 221 -11.47 18.98 -39.80
CA GLY A 221 -11.12 20.14 -40.63
C GLY A 221 -10.43 21.27 -39.85
N GLU A 222 -10.29 22.44 -40.48
CA GLU A 222 -9.63 23.66 -39.97
C GLU A 222 -8.27 23.45 -39.29
N ASP A 223 -8.22 23.34 -37.96
CA ASP A 223 -6.99 23.13 -37.17
C ASP A 223 -6.70 21.65 -36.86
N GLY A 224 -7.62 20.75 -37.24
CA GLY A 224 -7.57 19.33 -36.98
C GLY A 224 -7.91 18.92 -35.54
N LYS A 225 -8.48 19.81 -34.72
CA LYS A 225 -8.65 19.58 -33.28
C LYS A 225 -10.09 19.43 -32.83
N VAL A 226 -10.32 18.36 -32.07
CA VAL A 226 -11.58 18.06 -31.40
C VAL A 226 -11.76 19.01 -30.21
N LEU A 227 -12.82 19.82 -30.25
CA LEU A 227 -13.20 20.71 -29.16
C LEU A 227 -14.02 20.00 -28.07
N ILE A 228 -14.81 18.96 -28.42
CA ILE A 228 -15.69 18.27 -27.47
C ILE A 228 -15.58 16.77 -27.69
N ALA A 229 -15.23 16.04 -26.62
CA ALA A 229 -15.07 14.58 -26.66
C ALA A 229 -15.75 13.88 -25.48
N VAL A 230 -16.25 12.68 -25.73
CA VAL A 230 -16.72 11.70 -24.74
C VAL A 230 -15.92 10.43 -24.93
N ASP A 231 -15.15 10.01 -23.93
CA ASP A 231 -14.53 8.68 -23.91
C ASP A 231 -15.41 7.71 -23.13
N CYS A 232 -16.03 6.77 -23.84
CA CYS A 232 -16.87 5.73 -23.25
C CYS A 232 -16.08 4.49 -22.78
N ILE A 233 -14.74 4.50 -22.90
CA ILE A 233 -13.85 3.38 -22.53
C ILE A 233 -12.90 3.78 -21.40
N THR A 234 -12.32 4.98 -21.46
CA THR A 234 -11.28 5.52 -20.56
C THR A 234 -10.18 4.49 -20.25
N ALA A 235 -9.39 4.17 -21.26
CA ALA A 235 -8.20 3.32 -21.16
C ALA A 235 -6.97 4.02 -21.72
N ASP A 236 -5.77 3.59 -21.35
CA ASP A 236 -4.53 4.33 -21.61
C ASP A 236 -4.28 4.55 -23.12
N GLY A 237 -4.68 3.59 -23.95
CA GLY A 237 -4.68 3.71 -25.41
C GLY A 237 -5.69 4.72 -25.97
N THR A 238 -6.88 4.85 -25.37
CA THR A 238 -7.90 5.83 -25.81
C THR A 238 -7.51 7.23 -25.39
N LEU A 239 -7.01 7.40 -24.16
CA LEU A 239 -6.42 8.64 -23.65
C LEU A 239 -5.22 9.11 -24.50
N ALA A 240 -4.32 8.20 -24.90
CA ALA A 240 -3.17 8.51 -25.74
C ALA A 240 -3.53 8.81 -27.22
N ILE A 241 -4.70 8.41 -27.69
CA ILE A 241 -5.24 8.79 -29.00
C ILE A 241 -5.92 10.16 -28.90
N LEU A 242 -6.79 10.35 -27.92
CA LEU A 242 -7.52 11.59 -27.67
C LEU A 242 -6.57 12.76 -27.37
N GLY A 243 -5.50 12.54 -26.60
CA GLY A 243 -4.47 13.56 -26.34
C GLY A 243 -3.77 14.11 -27.60
N LYS A 244 -3.72 13.34 -28.70
CA LYS A 244 -3.16 13.79 -29.99
C LYS A 244 -4.13 14.70 -30.75
N ILE A 245 -5.43 14.48 -30.61
CA ILE A 245 -6.48 15.12 -31.44
C ILE A 245 -7.34 16.16 -30.71
N VAL A 246 -7.36 16.18 -29.37
CA VAL A 246 -8.10 17.20 -28.61
C VAL A 246 -7.38 18.56 -28.65
N SER A 247 -8.17 19.63 -28.63
CA SER A 247 -7.70 21.03 -28.61
C SER A 247 -7.21 21.46 -27.21
N PRO A 248 -6.21 22.36 -27.09
CA PRO A 248 -5.87 23.01 -25.81
C PRO A 248 -6.99 23.90 -25.21
N LEU A 249 -8.07 24.14 -25.96
CA LEU A 249 -9.31 24.78 -25.47
C LEU A 249 -10.49 23.79 -25.47
N GLY A 250 -10.22 22.50 -25.65
CA GLY A 250 -11.23 21.47 -25.72
C GLY A 250 -11.71 21.01 -24.34
N LYS A 251 -12.89 20.39 -24.33
CA LYS A 251 -13.50 19.79 -23.14
C LYS A 251 -13.77 18.31 -23.38
N ILE A 252 -13.31 17.47 -22.46
CA ILE A 252 -13.44 16.01 -22.55
C ILE A 252 -14.12 15.42 -21.32
N ALA A 253 -15.13 14.57 -21.55
CA ALA A 253 -15.76 13.75 -20.52
C ALA A 253 -15.18 12.33 -20.56
N LEU A 254 -14.69 11.84 -19.42
CA LEU A 254 -14.15 10.49 -19.26
C LEU A 254 -15.14 9.64 -18.45
N LEU A 255 -15.75 8.63 -19.08
CA LEU A 255 -16.63 7.67 -18.41
C LEU A 255 -15.79 6.52 -17.87
N LEU A 256 -15.77 6.38 -16.55
CA LEU A 256 -14.80 5.51 -15.88
C LEU A 256 -15.23 4.04 -15.91
N PRO A 257 -14.41 3.11 -16.44
CA PRO A 257 -14.74 1.69 -16.45
C PRO A 257 -14.60 1.06 -15.07
N ILE A 258 -15.43 0.06 -14.79
CA ILE A 258 -15.09 -0.97 -13.80
C ILE A 258 -14.20 -2.00 -14.52
N LYS A 259 -12.91 -2.03 -14.18
CA LYS A 259 -11.99 -3.09 -14.62
C LYS A 259 -12.22 -4.36 -13.78
N GLU A 260 -12.13 -5.53 -14.39
CA GLU A 260 -12.06 -6.78 -13.65
C GLU A 260 -10.82 -6.78 -12.75
N GLY A 261 -10.92 -7.33 -11.53
CA GLY A 261 -9.88 -7.17 -10.51
C GLY A 261 -9.92 -5.84 -9.73
N ASN A 262 -10.69 -4.82 -10.16
CA ASN A 262 -11.11 -3.75 -9.25
C ASN A 262 -12.08 -4.35 -8.23
N ALA A 263 -11.55 -4.92 -7.14
CA ALA A 263 -12.34 -5.42 -6.03
C ALA A 263 -13.17 -4.26 -5.46
N VAL A 264 -14.45 -4.25 -5.79
CA VAL A 264 -15.38 -3.29 -5.21
C VAL A 264 -15.55 -3.67 -3.72
N THR A 265 -15.40 -4.97 -3.39
CA THR A 265 -15.27 -5.52 -2.03
C THR A 265 -13.88 -5.33 -1.43
N GLY A 266 -13.78 -4.86 -0.19
CA GLY A 266 -12.60 -5.15 0.65
C GLY A 266 -11.42 -4.17 0.61
N GLY A 267 -11.66 -2.85 0.60
CA GLY A 267 -10.63 -1.84 0.87
C GLY A 267 -11.18 -0.64 1.67
N GLN A 268 -10.34 -0.02 2.51
CA GLN A 268 -10.73 1.17 3.30
C GLN A 268 -10.31 2.52 2.68
N GLU A 269 -9.52 2.56 1.61
CA GLU A 269 -9.29 3.81 0.88
C GLU A 269 -10.51 4.19 0.02
N GLN A 270 -11.39 5.02 0.60
CA GLN A 270 -12.45 5.70 -0.14
C GLN A 270 -11.93 6.98 -0.81
N ARG A 271 -11.17 6.84 -1.91
CA ARG A 271 -11.01 7.91 -2.89
C ARG A 271 -11.84 7.60 -4.14
N MET A 272 -12.96 8.31 -4.28
CA MET A 272 -13.83 8.29 -5.46
C MET A 272 -13.28 9.20 -6.57
N TYR A 273 -11.98 9.11 -6.85
CA TYR A 273 -11.28 9.95 -7.81
C TYR A 273 -10.49 9.07 -8.77
N PHE A 274 -10.73 9.27 -10.06
CA PHE A 274 -9.81 8.91 -11.13
C PHE A 274 -9.56 10.26 -11.74
N GLU A 275 -8.49 10.89 -11.32
CA GLU A 275 -8.02 12.14 -11.89
C GLU A 275 -6.77 11.76 -12.66
N VAL A 276 -6.73 12.14 -13.94
CA VAL A 276 -5.51 12.02 -14.73
C VAL A 276 -4.51 12.98 -14.09
N ALA A 277 -3.55 12.43 -13.34
CA ALA A 277 -2.61 13.21 -12.55
C ALA A 277 -1.80 14.15 -13.44
N GLU A 278 -1.47 15.35 -12.95
CA GLU A 278 -0.87 16.42 -13.78
C GLU A 278 0.46 16.01 -14.45
N ASP A 279 1.22 15.10 -13.85
CA ASP A 279 2.46 14.52 -14.39
C ASP A 279 2.22 13.48 -15.49
N SER A 280 1.01 12.93 -15.57
CA SER A 280 0.57 11.89 -16.51
C SER A 280 -0.36 12.38 -17.62
N ASN A 281 -0.75 13.66 -17.59
CA ASN A 281 -1.80 14.21 -18.44
C ASN A 281 -1.44 14.20 -19.94
N PRO A 282 -2.13 13.39 -20.79
CA PRO A 282 -1.83 13.31 -22.22
C PRO A 282 -2.50 14.42 -23.03
N PHE A 283 -3.37 15.22 -22.41
CA PHE A 283 -4.11 16.29 -23.07
C PHE A 283 -3.31 17.61 -23.06
N PRO A 284 -3.42 18.45 -24.11
CA PRO A 284 -2.72 19.73 -24.14
C PRO A 284 -3.09 20.66 -22.97
N ARG A 285 -2.10 21.36 -22.42
CA ARG A 285 -2.29 22.27 -21.28
C ARG A 285 -3.35 23.34 -21.59
N GLY A 286 -4.46 23.29 -20.85
CA GLY A 286 -5.66 24.13 -21.07
C GLY A 286 -6.94 23.32 -21.31
N THR A 287 -6.82 22.06 -21.72
CA THR A 287 -7.95 21.14 -21.90
C THR A 287 -8.72 20.95 -20.59
N GLU A 288 -10.04 21.13 -20.61
CA GLU A 288 -10.92 20.86 -19.46
C GLU A 288 -11.29 19.37 -19.43
N ILE A 289 -10.92 18.67 -18.36
CA ILE A 289 -11.23 17.24 -18.18
C ILE A 289 -12.33 17.10 -17.13
N VAL A 290 -13.39 16.36 -17.45
CA VAL A 290 -14.53 16.12 -16.56
C VAL A 290 -14.73 14.61 -16.36
N TYR A 291 -14.76 14.18 -15.10
CA TYR A 291 -14.78 12.76 -14.73
C TYR A 291 -16.20 12.30 -14.40
N VAL A 292 -16.81 11.51 -15.28
CA VAL A 292 -18.21 11.09 -15.11
C VAL A 292 -18.28 9.85 -14.23
N ARG A 293 -18.71 10.05 -12.99
CA ARG A 293 -19.01 9.00 -12.00
C ARG A 293 -20.52 8.90 -11.79
N THR A 294 -21.10 7.81 -12.25
CA THR A 294 -22.54 7.53 -12.20
C THR A 294 -23.06 7.43 -10.75
N PHE A 295 -24.19 8.00 -10.31
CA PHE A 295 -24.67 9.40 -10.42
C PHE A 295 -25.14 9.88 -9.04
N THR A 296 -25.39 11.19 -8.87
CA THR A 296 -26.05 11.76 -7.67
C THR A 296 -27.18 12.74 -8.01
N TYR A 297 -28.22 12.24 -8.70
CA TYR A 297 -29.38 12.98 -9.21
C TYR A 297 -30.14 13.85 -8.19
N GLN A 298 -30.22 13.44 -6.91
CA GLN A 298 -31.04 14.09 -5.88
C GLN A 298 -30.68 15.55 -5.54
N LYS A 299 -29.49 16.03 -5.88
CA LYS A 299 -29.05 17.41 -5.59
C LYS A 299 -29.18 18.37 -6.78
N ASP A 300 -29.39 17.85 -7.98
CA ASP A 300 -29.53 18.65 -9.18
C ASP A 300 -31.03 18.88 -9.45
N GLU A 301 -31.54 20.02 -8.97
CA GLU A 301 -32.96 20.39 -9.16
C GLU A 301 -33.36 20.50 -10.64
N TYR A 302 -32.43 20.84 -11.54
CA TYR A 302 -32.72 20.95 -12.96
C TYR A 302 -32.95 19.57 -13.59
N LEU A 303 -32.07 18.60 -13.31
CA LEU A 303 -32.27 17.23 -13.76
C LEU A 303 -33.50 16.61 -13.09
N LYS A 304 -33.64 16.75 -11.77
CA LYS A 304 -34.78 16.27 -10.96
C LYS A 304 -36.14 16.73 -11.48
N GLN A 305 -36.25 17.97 -11.98
CA GLN A 305 -37.51 18.56 -12.45
C GLN A 305 -37.79 18.36 -13.94
N ASN A 306 -36.88 17.76 -14.71
CA ASN A 306 -37.02 17.63 -16.18
C ASN A 306 -36.72 16.23 -16.73
N LEU A 307 -35.71 15.52 -16.22
CA LEU A 307 -35.15 14.32 -16.85
C LEU A 307 -36.16 13.16 -16.95
N MET A 308 -36.64 12.68 -15.81
CA MET A 308 -37.68 11.65 -15.74
C MET A 308 -39.11 12.17 -16.00
N PRO A 309 -39.56 13.32 -15.46
CA PRO A 309 -40.96 13.73 -15.60
C PRO A 309 -41.32 14.43 -16.92
N LYS A 310 -40.35 14.76 -17.79
CA LYS A 310 -40.62 15.46 -19.06
C LYS A 310 -39.86 14.89 -20.26
N ILE A 311 -38.56 14.63 -20.12
CA ILE A 311 -37.69 14.30 -21.26
C ILE A 311 -37.76 12.81 -21.63
N LEU A 312 -37.62 11.89 -20.67
CA LEU A 312 -37.70 10.45 -20.96
C LEU A 312 -39.05 10.03 -21.57
N PRO A 313 -40.22 10.52 -21.10
CA PRO A 313 -41.51 10.26 -21.75
C PRO A 313 -41.52 10.71 -23.23
N GLN A 314 -41.15 11.96 -23.52
CA GLN A 314 -41.08 12.47 -24.90
C GLN A 314 -40.17 11.61 -25.79
N LEU A 315 -39.03 11.15 -25.26
CA LEU A 315 -38.10 10.30 -25.98
C LEU A 315 -38.66 8.90 -26.27
N LEU A 316 -39.36 8.29 -25.31
CA LEU A 316 -40.04 6.99 -25.48
C LEU A 316 -41.22 7.11 -26.46
N ASP A 317 -42.05 8.13 -26.30
CA ASP A 317 -43.19 8.44 -27.18
C ASP A 317 -42.76 8.76 -28.62
N SER A 318 -41.56 9.34 -28.80
CA SER A 318 -41.00 9.63 -30.11
C SER A 318 -40.53 8.39 -30.88
N GLY A 319 -40.33 7.25 -30.21
CA GLY A 319 -39.85 6.00 -30.81
C GLY A 319 -38.39 6.00 -31.26
N TYR A 320 -37.65 7.11 -31.16
CA TYR A 320 -36.26 7.20 -31.65
C TYR A 320 -35.21 6.59 -30.72
N ILE A 321 -35.50 6.40 -29.42
CA ILE A 321 -34.56 5.75 -28.50
C ILE A 321 -34.60 4.23 -28.68
N GLN A 322 -33.53 3.69 -29.27
CA GLN A 322 -33.29 2.26 -29.38
C GLN A 322 -32.60 1.71 -28.12
N PRO A 323 -33.08 0.60 -27.54
CA PRO A 323 -32.46 -0.05 -26.40
C PRO A 323 -31.13 -0.72 -26.78
N ALA A 324 -30.21 -0.84 -25.83
CA ALA A 324 -29.01 -1.62 -26.03
C ALA A 324 -29.29 -3.10 -25.76
N ARG A 325 -29.10 -3.96 -26.76
CA ARG A 325 -29.27 -5.41 -26.61
C ARG A 325 -28.29 -5.98 -25.59
N MET A 326 -28.79 -6.36 -24.42
CA MET A 326 -28.01 -7.17 -23.48
C MET A 326 -27.83 -8.60 -24.01
N TRP A 327 -26.75 -9.25 -23.58
CA TRP A 327 -26.69 -10.71 -23.51
C TRP A 327 -27.24 -11.09 -22.15
N GLY A 328 -28.42 -11.73 -22.12
CA GLY A 328 -29.27 -11.80 -20.93
C GLY A 328 -28.58 -12.39 -19.69
N ILE A 329 -28.57 -11.62 -18.60
CA ILE A 329 -28.16 -12.09 -17.27
C ILE A 329 -29.36 -12.81 -16.65
N THR A 330 -29.48 -14.11 -16.89
CA THR A 330 -30.46 -14.95 -16.20
C THR A 330 -30.17 -14.95 -14.71
N LEU A 331 -31.15 -14.59 -13.88
CA LEU A 331 -31.01 -14.53 -12.43
C LEU A 331 -30.49 -15.85 -11.83
N LEU A 332 -29.59 -15.72 -10.85
CA LEU A 332 -28.91 -16.82 -10.15
C LEU A 332 -29.93 -17.85 -9.61
N GLY A 333 -29.96 -19.08 -10.16
CA GLY A 333 -30.80 -20.12 -9.55
C GLY A 333 -31.03 -21.45 -10.25
N SER A 334 -30.66 -21.67 -11.52
CA SER A 334 -30.81 -23.02 -12.13
C SER A 334 -29.88 -23.30 -13.31
N ARG A 335 -29.40 -24.54 -13.40
CA ARG A 335 -28.76 -25.12 -14.60
C ARG A 335 -29.73 -26.08 -15.28
N PRO A 336 -30.09 -25.84 -16.55
CA PRO A 336 -30.38 -26.91 -17.50
C PRO A 336 -29.08 -27.49 -18.07
N SER A 337 -29.15 -28.73 -18.55
CA SER A 337 -28.03 -29.44 -19.18
C SER A 337 -28.14 -29.47 -20.72
N GLU A 338 -27.10 -30.03 -21.35
CA GLU A 338 -27.03 -30.51 -22.74
C GLU A 338 -26.62 -29.53 -23.85
N ARG A 339 -26.13 -30.12 -24.96
CA ARG A 339 -25.59 -29.47 -26.15
C ARG A 339 -26.60 -29.55 -27.30
N VAL A 340 -26.70 -28.52 -28.14
CA VAL A 340 -26.99 -28.69 -29.57
C VAL A 340 -26.11 -27.71 -30.38
N LEU A 341 -25.75 -28.11 -31.60
CA LEU A 341 -24.92 -27.36 -32.55
C LEU A 341 -25.79 -26.60 -33.58
N THR A 342 -25.19 -25.55 -34.18
CA THR A 342 -25.46 -25.03 -35.55
C THR A 342 -26.90 -24.74 -36.01
N THR A 343 -27.13 -23.53 -36.53
CA THR A 343 -27.48 -23.35 -37.97
C THR A 343 -27.42 -21.88 -38.39
N SER A 344 -27.25 -21.63 -39.69
CA SER A 344 -27.39 -20.31 -40.30
C SER A 344 -28.82 -20.10 -40.81
N THR A 345 -29.42 -18.93 -40.57
CA THR A 345 -30.65 -18.53 -41.27
C THR A 345 -30.63 -17.04 -41.61
N THR A 346 -30.78 -16.71 -42.89
CA THR A 346 -31.03 -15.35 -43.39
C THR A 346 -32.52 -15.07 -43.50
N LEU A 347 -32.97 -13.93 -42.97
CA LEU A 347 -34.28 -13.28 -43.18
C LEU A 347 -34.13 -11.83 -42.67
N SER A 348 -34.76 -10.78 -43.20
CA SER A 348 -35.27 -10.48 -44.55
C SER A 348 -35.82 -9.03 -44.49
N VAL A 349 -35.40 -8.14 -45.40
CA VAL A 349 -35.95 -6.77 -45.46
C VAL A 349 -37.24 -6.75 -46.28
N PRO A 350 -38.35 -6.18 -45.78
CA PRO A 350 -39.53 -5.87 -46.60
C PRO A 350 -39.35 -4.53 -47.34
N ASP A 351 -39.72 -4.47 -48.63
CA ASP A 351 -39.54 -3.31 -49.51
C ASP A 351 -40.41 -2.08 -49.16
N GLY A 352 -39.91 -0.87 -49.48
CA GLY A 352 -40.45 0.41 -48.97
C GLY A 352 -40.42 1.66 -49.88
N ILE A 353 -40.24 1.51 -51.20
CA ILE A 353 -40.54 2.52 -52.26
C ILE A 353 -39.55 3.74 -52.43
N ARG A 354 -38.74 3.62 -53.50
CA ARG A 354 -38.34 4.62 -54.53
C ARG A 354 -37.46 5.86 -54.24
N ASP A 355 -36.40 5.93 -55.05
CA ASP A 355 -36.00 7.03 -55.96
C ASP A 355 -36.49 8.46 -55.72
N ILE A 356 -35.55 9.41 -55.68
CA ILE A 356 -35.21 10.25 -56.86
C ILE A 356 -33.78 10.82 -56.69
N SER A 357 -33.17 11.25 -57.80
CA SER A 357 -31.74 11.53 -57.95
C SER A 357 -31.38 13.03 -58.04
N ASN A 358 -30.09 13.29 -58.31
CA ASN A 358 -29.50 14.47 -58.96
C ASN A 358 -28.98 15.67 -58.12
N ASP A 359 -27.68 15.93 -58.36
CA ASP A 359 -27.11 17.20 -58.84
C ASP A 359 -26.77 18.39 -57.91
N LEU A 360 -25.49 18.82 -58.04
CA LEU A 360 -25.00 20.18 -58.37
C LEU A 360 -25.36 21.37 -57.42
N GLU A 361 -24.56 22.43 -57.23
CA GLU A 361 -23.16 22.75 -57.57
C GLU A 361 -22.63 23.97 -56.77
N THR A 362 -21.34 24.26 -56.93
CA THR A 362 -20.73 25.63 -56.97
C THR A 362 -20.99 26.67 -55.85
N SER A 363 -19.97 26.82 -55.00
CA SER A 363 -19.06 28.00 -55.01
C SER A 363 -19.37 29.33 -54.27
N SER A 364 -18.37 29.74 -53.49
CA SER A 364 -17.60 31.00 -53.63
C SER A 364 -17.92 32.30 -52.83
N LEU A 365 -16.87 32.72 -52.12
CA LEU A 365 -16.19 34.03 -52.17
C LEU A 365 -16.59 35.25 -51.29
N MET A 366 -15.50 35.94 -50.88
CA MET A 366 -15.31 37.32 -50.44
C MET A 366 -15.29 37.69 -48.93
N LEU A 367 -14.22 38.46 -48.61
CA LEU A 367 -13.82 39.15 -47.38
C LEU A 367 -14.26 40.66 -47.50
N PRO A 368 -13.81 41.69 -46.72
CA PRO A 368 -12.76 41.72 -45.67
C PRO A 368 -12.91 42.71 -44.46
N ALA A 369 -11.97 42.55 -43.49
CA ALA A 369 -11.40 43.59 -42.60
C ALA A 369 -12.28 44.13 -41.43
N LYS A 370 -11.76 44.79 -40.37
CA LYS A 370 -10.47 45.49 -40.11
C LYS A 370 -9.87 45.24 -38.70
N ARG A 371 -8.60 45.64 -38.49
CA ARG A 371 -7.87 45.74 -37.19
C ARG A 371 -7.91 47.18 -36.62
N PRO A 372 -7.55 47.40 -35.33
CA PRO A 372 -6.17 47.77 -34.92
C PRO A 372 -5.59 46.84 -33.82
N VAL A 373 -4.29 46.66 -33.50
CA VAL A 373 -2.99 47.38 -33.66
C VAL A 373 -2.56 48.25 -32.46
N VAL A 374 -1.59 47.72 -31.68
CA VAL A 374 -0.45 48.33 -30.91
C VAL A 374 0.20 47.14 -30.13
N ALA A 375 1.42 46.63 -30.40
CA ALA A 375 2.79 47.17 -30.22
C ALA A 375 3.18 47.37 -28.73
N ARG A 376 4.38 47.08 -28.19
CA ARG A 376 5.71 46.52 -28.60
C ARG A 376 6.48 46.17 -27.26
N GLN A 377 7.71 45.63 -27.11
CA GLN A 377 8.88 45.30 -27.94
C GLN A 377 9.84 44.33 -27.16
N LEU A 378 10.39 43.26 -27.77
CA LEU A 378 11.73 42.63 -27.54
C LEU A 378 12.11 41.98 -26.16
N SER A 379 13.22 41.23 -25.99
CA SER A 379 13.87 40.13 -26.78
C SER A 379 15.17 39.63 -26.11
N GLN A 380 15.70 38.46 -26.53
CA GLN A 380 16.98 37.83 -26.13
C GLN A 380 16.96 37.19 -24.72
N LEU A 381 17.68 36.10 -24.43
CA LEU A 381 18.66 35.33 -25.22
C LEU A 381 18.16 33.91 -25.58
N ALA A 382 18.85 33.25 -26.52
CA ALA A 382 18.64 31.83 -26.85
C ALA A 382 19.96 31.18 -27.30
N ARG A 383 20.00 29.84 -27.24
CA ARG A 383 21.05 28.89 -27.70
C ARG A 383 22.29 28.71 -26.80
N ILE A 384 22.44 27.46 -26.34
CA ILE A 384 23.61 26.55 -26.43
C ILE A 384 22.97 25.14 -26.28
N SER A 385 22.44 24.59 -27.37
CA SER A 385 23.06 23.55 -28.22
C SER A 385 23.12 22.17 -27.56
N ALA A 386 22.21 21.27 -27.95
CA ALA A 386 22.36 19.83 -27.80
C ALA A 386 23.16 19.24 -28.99
N PRO A 387 23.71 18.02 -28.82
CA PRO A 387 23.76 17.09 -29.95
C PRO A 387 23.35 15.64 -29.61
N ALA A 388 22.84 14.96 -30.65
CA ALA A 388 22.98 13.51 -30.92
C ALA A 388 22.51 12.46 -29.89
N SER A 389 21.23 12.11 -29.97
CA SER A 389 20.73 10.73 -30.19
C SER A 389 21.50 9.51 -29.65
N HIS A 390 20.87 8.76 -28.73
CA HIS A 390 20.96 7.29 -28.64
C HIS A 390 19.55 6.68 -28.50
N ARG A 391 19.33 5.49 -29.07
CA ARG A 391 18.07 4.72 -28.94
C ARG A 391 18.25 3.63 -27.87
N ALA A 392 17.65 3.81 -26.70
CA ALA A 392 17.50 2.72 -25.74
C ALA A 392 16.34 1.80 -26.18
N SER A 393 16.62 0.51 -26.41
CA SER A 393 15.58 -0.51 -26.54
C SER A 393 15.11 -0.91 -25.16
N GLY A 394 13.83 -0.68 -24.86
CA GLY A 394 13.21 -0.93 -23.56
C GLY A 394 13.23 -2.42 -23.24
N ARG A 395 13.60 -2.75 -22.01
CA ARG A 395 13.79 -4.13 -21.54
C ARG A 395 12.84 -4.46 -20.40
N LEU A 396 12.30 -5.68 -20.43
CA LEU A 396 11.44 -6.19 -19.36
C LEU A 396 12.24 -6.58 -18.10
N LEU A 397 11.63 -6.53 -16.90
CA LEU A 397 12.31 -6.62 -15.60
C LEU A 397 11.48 -7.35 -14.55
N THR A 398 11.97 -8.51 -14.11
CA THR A 398 11.58 -9.18 -12.87
C THR A 398 12.13 -8.46 -11.65
N THR A 399 11.37 -8.42 -10.57
CA THR A 399 11.88 -8.17 -9.21
C THR A 399 11.92 -9.43 -8.37
N VAL A 400 12.93 -9.54 -7.51
CA VAL A 400 13.01 -10.50 -6.41
C VAL A 400 13.40 -9.70 -5.18
N SER A 401 12.50 -9.52 -4.23
CA SER A 401 12.81 -8.77 -2.99
C SER A 401 12.20 -9.48 -1.78
N ALA A 402 12.56 -8.99 -0.59
CA ALA A 402 12.10 -9.50 0.69
C ALA A 402 10.57 -9.41 0.82
N GLY A 403 9.88 -10.48 0.42
CA GLY A 403 8.44 -10.65 0.55
C GLY A 403 7.66 -10.81 -0.75
N THR A 404 8.23 -10.52 -1.94
CA THR A 404 7.39 -10.36 -3.14
C THR A 404 8.03 -10.56 -4.52
N THR A 405 7.10 -10.64 -5.48
CA THR A 405 7.15 -11.29 -6.81
C THR A 405 7.71 -10.42 -7.94
N VAL A 406 7.83 -11.06 -9.11
CA VAL A 406 8.14 -10.56 -10.46
C VAL A 406 7.32 -9.32 -10.87
N VAL A 407 7.88 -8.55 -11.82
CA VAL A 407 7.35 -7.30 -12.38
C VAL A 407 7.49 -7.34 -13.92
N GLN A 408 6.82 -6.41 -14.62
CA GLN A 408 7.18 -5.97 -15.97
C GLN A 408 7.17 -4.43 -16.04
N PRO A 409 8.16 -3.78 -16.67
CA PRO A 409 8.16 -2.40 -17.11
C PRO A 409 7.71 -2.27 -18.58
N SER A 410 7.32 -1.06 -18.99
CA SER A 410 6.69 -0.79 -20.29
C SER A 410 7.65 -0.66 -21.49
N THR A 411 7.08 -0.82 -22.69
CA THR A 411 7.78 -0.87 -23.99
C THR A 411 8.48 0.44 -24.42
N PRO A 412 9.50 0.36 -25.31
CA PRO A 412 10.21 1.54 -25.77
C PRO A 412 9.44 2.43 -26.75
N SER A 413 8.98 3.58 -26.28
CA SER A 413 9.39 4.88 -26.84
C SER A 413 8.88 6.06 -26.01
N SER A 414 9.71 7.09 -25.86
CA SER A 414 9.35 8.41 -25.31
C SER A 414 8.58 8.42 -23.98
N CYS A 415 9.17 7.89 -22.92
CA CYS A 415 8.83 8.30 -21.56
C CYS A 415 10.06 8.34 -20.66
N LYS A 416 10.22 9.40 -19.86
CA LYS A 416 11.20 9.48 -18.77
C LYS A 416 10.47 9.20 -17.46
N ILE A 417 10.23 7.92 -17.17
CA ILE A 417 9.66 7.48 -15.90
C ILE A 417 10.60 6.41 -15.33
N SER A 418 11.24 6.73 -14.20
CA SER A 418 12.04 5.79 -13.40
C SER A 418 11.30 4.47 -13.20
N PRO A 419 11.86 3.32 -13.61
CA PRO A 419 11.27 2.02 -13.30
C PRO A 419 11.40 1.64 -11.80
N ALA A 420 12.01 2.49 -10.96
CA ALA A 420 12.02 2.30 -9.50
C ALA A 420 10.63 2.40 -8.85
N LYS A 421 9.65 3.04 -9.51
CA LYS A 421 8.26 3.12 -9.04
C LYS A 421 7.65 1.74 -8.72
N ALA A 422 8.16 0.65 -9.29
CA ALA A 422 7.66 -0.71 -9.09
C ALA A 422 8.24 -1.46 -7.86
N ILE A 423 9.21 -0.89 -7.13
CA ILE A 423 10.03 -1.67 -6.17
C ILE A 423 9.65 -1.43 -4.68
N ARG A 424 8.67 -0.58 -4.33
CA ARG A 424 8.56 -0.07 -2.94
C ARG A 424 7.17 0.18 -2.33
N ARG A 425 6.27 -0.82 -2.33
CA ARG A 425 5.15 -1.04 -1.36
C ARG A 425 4.43 -2.34 -1.71
N ASN A 426 3.42 -2.74 -0.91
CA ASN A 426 2.66 -4.00 -0.89
C ASN A 426 2.51 -4.72 -2.27
N PHE A 427 3.56 -5.45 -2.64
CA PHE A 427 4.02 -5.47 -4.03
C PHE A 427 3.23 -6.42 -4.94
N ALA A 428 2.53 -7.42 -4.38
CA ALA A 428 1.69 -8.34 -5.18
C ALA A 428 0.42 -7.66 -5.72
N SER A 429 0.02 -6.52 -5.13
CA SER A 429 -1.07 -5.65 -5.61
C SER A 429 -0.59 -4.44 -6.40
N GLU A 430 0.72 -4.21 -6.48
CA GLU A 430 1.34 -3.08 -7.21
C GLU A 430 2.13 -3.52 -8.45
N ALA A 431 2.54 -4.80 -8.52
CA ALA A 431 3.11 -5.41 -9.71
C ALA A 431 2.06 -5.63 -10.81
N TYR A 432 2.49 -5.47 -12.07
CA TYR A 432 1.65 -5.68 -13.26
C TYR A 432 1.24 -7.15 -13.47
N GLU A 433 2.10 -8.09 -13.08
CA GLU A 433 1.86 -9.54 -13.12
C GLU A 433 2.31 -10.16 -11.79
N ALA A 434 1.64 -11.22 -11.33
CA ALA A 434 2.01 -11.92 -10.09
C ALA A 434 1.95 -13.46 -10.26
N TYR A 435 3.10 -14.10 -10.02
CA TYR A 435 3.30 -15.54 -10.08
C TYR A 435 3.58 -16.14 -8.70
N CYS A 436 2.92 -17.25 -8.36
CA CYS A 436 3.22 -18.02 -7.15
C CYS A 436 4.49 -18.86 -7.34
N ILE A 437 5.47 -18.71 -6.42
CA ILE A 437 6.75 -19.43 -6.44
C ILE A 437 6.87 -20.51 -5.34
N GLY A 438 5.79 -20.87 -4.65
CA GLY A 438 5.76 -21.97 -3.68
C GLY A 438 5.27 -21.58 -2.28
N PRO A 439 5.57 -22.40 -1.24
CA PRO A 439 5.11 -22.15 0.12
C PRO A 439 5.90 -21.05 0.82
N ALA A 440 5.40 -20.62 1.98
CA ALA A 440 5.93 -19.48 2.74
C ALA A 440 7.42 -19.59 3.18
N PRO A 441 8.00 -20.78 3.48
CA PRO A 441 9.43 -20.87 3.76
C PRO A 441 10.28 -20.35 2.60
N SER A 442 11.13 -19.37 2.88
CA SER A 442 12.00 -18.72 1.89
C SER A 442 12.98 -19.70 1.22
N SER A 443 13.39 -20.75 1.93
CA SER A 443 14.15 -21.91 1.45
C SER A 443 13.48 -22.69 0.32
N GLU A 444 12.15 -22.58 0.19
CA GLU A 444 11.33 -23.29 -0.79
C GLU A 444 10.70 -22.36 -1.85
N SER A 445 10.69 -21.04 -1.59
CA SER A 445 10.21 -20.00 -2.49
C SER A 445 11.35 -19.11 -2.99
N TYR A 446 11.60 -17.97 -2.35
CA TYR A 446 12.50 -16.91 -2.81
C TYR A 446 14.00 -17.29 -2.95
N LEU A 447 14.44 -18.40 -2.36
CA LEU A 447 15.80 -18.93 -2.52
C LEU A 447 15.90 -20.02 -3.60
N LYS A 448 14.81 -20.40 -4.27
CA LYS A 448 14.81 -21.35 -5.40
C LYS A 448 15.05 -20.62 -6.72
N MET A 449 16.33 -20.52 -7.11
CA MET A 449 16.79 -19.92 -8.36
C MET A 449 16.01 -20.44 -9.58
N GLU A 450 15.74 -21.75 -9.62
CA GLU A 450 15.05 -22.45 -10.71
C GLU A 450 13.66 -21.88 -10.96
N LYS A 451 12.93 -21.58 -9.89
CA LYS A 451 11.55 -21.06 -9.98
C LYS A 451 11.51 -19.62 -10.43
N ILE A 452 12.49 -18.82 -10.01
CA ILE A 452 12.61 -17.42 -10.44
C ILE A 452 12.97 -17.36 -11.93
N ILE A 453 13.90 -18.22 -12.38
CA ILE A 453 14.27 -18.35 -13.79
C ILE A 453 13.08 -18.82 -14.63
N ASP A 454 12.35 -19.86 -14.20
CA ASP A 454 11.09 -20.31 -14.84
C ASP A 454 10.09 -19.15 -15.02
N VAL A 455 9.85 -18.36 -13.98
CA VAL A 455 8.94 -17.21 -14.10
C VAL A 455 9.49 -16.14 -15.04
N CYS A 456 10.81 -15.88 -15.08
CA CYS A 456 11.40 -14.93 -16.03
C CYS A 456 11.13 -15.35 -17.49
N HIS A 457 11.29 -16.64 -17.83
CA HIS A 457 10.94 -17.14 -19.16
C HIS A 457 9.43 -17.04 -19.45
N ARG A 458 8.58 -17.32 -18.46
CA ARG A 458 7.10 -17.31 -18.59
C ARG A 458 6.49 -15.91 -18.67
N SER A 459 7.13 -14.91 -18.08
CA SER A 459 6.76 -13.48 -18.15
C SER A 459 7.50 -12.71 -19.25
N GLY A 460 8.47 -13.34 -19.93
CA GLY A 460 9.33 -12.68 -20.92
C GLY A 460 10.28 -11.63 -20.34
N ALA A 461 10.55 -11.68 -19.03
CA ALA A 461 11.43 -10.71 -18.35
C ALA A 461 12.89 -10.84 -18.83
N GLN A 462 13.51 -9.70 -19.13
CA GLN A 462 14.86 -9.60 -19.70
C GLN A 462 15.91 -9.15 -18.67
N ALA A 463 15.49 -8.89 -17.43
CA ALA A 463 16.33 -8.50 -16.32
C ALA A 463 15.75 -9.00 -14.98
N VAL A 464 16.57 -9.07 -13.94
CA VAL A 464 16.17 -9.33 -12.54
C VAL A 464 16.81 -8.29 -11.62
N HIS A 465 15.99 -7.49 -10.93
CA HIS A 465 16.44 -6.70 -9.76
C HIS A 465 16.29 -7.55 -8.49
N PRO A 466 17.39 -7.88 -7.79
CA PRO A 466 17.37 -8.86 -6.69
C PRO A 466 17.20 -8.21 -5.31
N GLY A 467 16.88 -6.92 -5.24
CA GLY A 467 16.63 -6.20 -3.98
C GLY A 467 17.82 -6.24 -3.03
N TYR A 468 17.55 -6.71 -1.81
CA TYR A 468 18.54 -6.95 -0.76
C TYR A 468 18.27 -8.28 -0.04
N GLY A 469 19.35 -8.98 0.32
CA GLY A 469 19.27 -10.33 0.88
C GLY A 469 18.85 -11.36 -0.18
N PHE A 470 18.37 -12.52 0.27
CA PHE A 470 17.91 -13.62 -0.58
C PHE A 470 18.96 -14.08 -1.61
N LEU A 471 18.90 -13.57 -2.84
CA LEU A 471 19.81 -13.90 -3.94
C LEU A 471 20.63 -12.70 -4.45
N SER A 472 20.52 -11.52 -3.82
CA SER A 472 21.21 -10.29 -4.25
C SER A 472 22.73 -10.38 -4.23
N GLU A 473 23.29 -11.25 -3.39
CA GLU A 473 24.74 -11.46 -3.25
C GLU A 473 25.11 -12.90 -3.63
N ASN A 474 24.28 -13.54 -4.46
CA ASN A 474 24.49 -14.92 -4.90
C ASN A 474 25.12 -14.97 -6.30
N ALA A 475 26.45 -15.14 -6.34
CA ALA A 475 27.23 -15.22 -7.57
C ALA A 475 26.73 -16.32 -8.55
N THR A 476 26.24 -17.46 -8.03
CA THR A 476 25.69 -18.55 -8.87
C THR A 476 24.38 -18.15 -9.53
N PHE A 477 23.52 -17.41 -8.83
CA PHE A 477 22.27 -16.89 -9.40
C PHE A 477 22.54 -15.83 -10.48
N SER A 478 23.40 -14.85 -10.18
CA SER A 478 23.84 -13.83 -11.13
C SER A 478 24.45 -14.46 -12.41
N LYS A 479 25.31 -15.49 -12.23
CA LYS A 479 25.88 -16.25 -13.35
C LYS A 479 24.82 -16.97 -14.19
N ARG A 480 23.88 -17.68 -13.56
CA ARG A 480 22.83 -18.42 -14.27
C ARG A 480 21.89 -17.51 -15.05
N LEU A 481 21.53 -16.35 -14.50
CA LEU A 481 20.73 -15.37 -15.24
C LEU A 481 21.45 -14.92 -16.52
N ALA A 482 22.76 -14.64 -16.44
CA ALA A 482 23.55 -14.28 -17.62
C ALA A 482 23.67 -15.45 -18.64
N GLU A 483 23.71 -16.70 -18.18
CA GLU A 483 23.69 -17.89 -19.04
C GLU A 483 22.34 -18.07 -19.77
N GLU A 484 21.22 -17.69 -19.14
CA GLU A 484 19.87 -17.66 -19.73
C GLU A 484 19.56 -16.36 -20.50
N GLY A 485 20.53 -15.44 -20.63
CA GLY A 485 20.37 -14.16 -21.35
C GLY A 485 19.60 -13.06 -20.59
N ILE A 486 19.40 -13.22 -19.29
CA ILE A 486 18.64 -12.32 -18.41
C ILE A 486 19.62 -11.41 -17.64
N VAL A 487 19.42 -10.10 -17.67
CA VAL A 487 20.32 -9.11 -17.03
C VAL A 487 20.13 -9.08 -15.51
N PHE A 488 21.12 -9.55 -14.75
CA PHE A 488 21.17 -9.33 -13.31
C PHE A 488 21.46 -7.85 -12.98
N ILE A 489 20.53 -7.17 -12.30
CA ILE A 489 20.68 -5.76 -11.92
C ILE A 489 21.41 -5.66 -10.58
N GLY A 490 22.74 -5.67 -10.68
CA GLY A 490 23.67 -5.60 -9.57
C GLY A 490 25.11 -5.72 -10.07
N PRO A 491 26.08 -5.91 -9.16
CA PRO A 491 27.48 -6.08 -9.54
C PRO A 491 27.73 -7.39 -10.31
N PRO A 492 28.84 -7.46 -11.07
CA PRO A 492 29.20 -8.65 -11.82
C PRO A 492 29.59 -9.80 -10.89
N VAL A 493 29.44 -11.03 -11.38
CA VAL A 493 29.72 -12.30 -10.69
C VAL A 493 31.08 -12.29 -9.95
N HIS A 494 32.13 -11.73 -10.56
CA HIS A 494 33.46 -11.67 -9.93
C HIS A 494 33.52 -10.73 -8.73
N ALA A 495 32.88 -9.57 -8.78
CA ALA A 495 32.84 -8.63 -7.65
C ALA A 495 32.06 -9.21 -6.46
N ILE A 496 30.97 -9.94 -6.73
CA ILE A 496 30.23 -10.70 -5.71
C ILE A 496 31.13 -11.76 -5.06
N ILE A 497 31.89 -12.54 -5.85
CA ILE A 497 32.80 -13.56 -5.33
C ILE A 497 33.89 -12.92 -4.45
N SER A 498 34.63 -11.94 -4.98
CA SER A 498 35.81 -11.38 -4.30
C SER A 498 35.49 -10.64 -3.00
N MET A 499 34.29 -10.05 -2.90
CA MET A 499 33.84 -9.36 -1.67
C MET A 499 33.13 -10.31 -0.69
N GLY A 500 32.22 -11.17 -1.18
CA GLY A 500 31.47 -12.10 -0.33
C GLY A 500 32.32 -13.27 0.21
N SER A 501 33.41 -13.63 -0.48
CA SER A 501 34.28 -14.74 -0.08
C SER A 501 35.46 -14.26 0.76
N LYS A 502 35.41 -14.53 2.07
CA LYS A 502 36.62 -14.50 2.91
C LYS A 502 37.63 -15.61 2.54
N ARG A 503 37.30 -16.53 1.61
CA ARG A 503 38.21 -17.48 0.94
C ARG A 503 37.50 -18.16 -0.27
N TYR A 504 37.90 -17.89 -1.52
CA TYR A 504 37.60 -18.80 -2.63
C TYR A 504 38.71 -18.83 -3.68
N GLN A 505 38.94 -19.98 -4.31
CA GLN A 505 39.85 -20.11 -5.46
C GLN A 505 39.00 -20.28 -6.72
N ALA A 506 38.81 -19.20 -7.48
CA ALA A 506 38.10 -19.25 -8.76
C ALA A 506 38.95 -20.02 -9.81
N PRO A 507 38.46 -21.11 -10.43
CA PRO A 507 39.26 -21.93 -11.36
C PRO A 507 39.64 -21.26 -12.70
N TYR A 508 39.22 -20.01 -12.94
CA TYR A 508 39.16 -19.40 -14.27
C TYR A 508 40.12 -18.23 -14.51
N PHE A 509 40.99 -17.88 -13.54
CA PHE A 509 42.08 -16.91 -13.75
C PHE A 509 43.38 -17.40 -13.09
N PRO A 510 44.48 -17.59 -13.84
CA PRO A 510 45.76 -17.98 -13.28
C PRO A 510 46.46 -16.77 -12.64
N LEU A 511 46.28 -16.59 -11.32
CA LEU A 511 47.17 -15.74 -10.53
C LEU A 511 48.60 -16.32 -10.53
N PRO A 512 49.65 -15.48 -10.47
CA PRO A 512 51.03 -15.95 -10.50
C PRO A 512 51.34 -16.87 -9.30
N ALA A 513 52.01 -17.99 -9.60
CA ALA A 513 52.20 -19.15 -8.70
C ALA A 513 53.10 -18.92 -7.46
N SER A 514 53.41 -17.67 -7.13
CA SER A 514 54.26 -17.26 -6.00
C SER A 514 53.47 -16.84 -4.74
N SER A 515 52.14 -16.99 -4.73
CA SER A 515 51.24 -16.37 -3.74
C SER A 515 50.33 -17.34 -2.96
N ASN A 516 50.82 -18.54 -2.62
CA ASN A 516 50.18 -19.42 -1.64
C ASN A 516 50.28 -18.85 -0.21
N LYS A 517 49.42 -17.86 0.10
CA LYS A 517 49.27 -17.27 1.43
C LYS A 517 47.80 -16.91 1.63
N PHE A 518 47.06 -17.68 2.43
CA PHE A 518 45.65 -17.42 2.59
C PHE A 518 45.44 -16.21 3.50
N ILE A 519 44.65 -15.27 2.99
CA ILE A 519 44.16 -14.05 3.60
C ILE A 519 42.75 -13.88 3.01
N SER A 520 41.85 -13.18 3.69
CA SER A 520 40.55 -12.82 3.10
C SER A 520 40.74 -12.01 1.82
N GLU A 521 40.25 -12.53 0.69
CA GLU A 521 40.44 -11.99 -0.66
C GLU A 521 40.11 -10.50 -0.74
N SER A 522 38.98 -10.11 -0.15
CA SER A 522 38.55 -8.73 0.02
C SER A 522 39.62 -7.84 0.68
N LYS A 523 40.13 -8.18 1.87
CA LYS A 523 41.18 -7.37 2.53
C LYS A 523 42.49 -7.32 1.74
N ASN A 524 42.84 -8.37 0.97
CA ASN A 524 43.99 -8.31 0.06
C ASN A 524 43.78 -7.26 -1.03
N ILE A 525 42.62 -7.30 -1.70
CA ILE A 525 42.24 -6.33 -2.74
C ILE A 525 42.23 -4.91 -2.16
N MET A 526 41.62 -4.71 -0.99
CA MET A 526 41.55 -3.39 -0.33
C MET A 526 42.92 -2.87 0.10
N THR A 527 43.78 -3.71 0.68
CA THR A 527 45.15 -3.32 1.05
C THR A 527 45.95 -2.92 -0.19
N ASN A 528 45.83 -3.68 -1.29
CA ASN A 528 46.48 -3.35 -2.57
C ASN A 528 45.90 -2.08 -3.22
N ALA A 529 44.62 -1.78 -2.98
CA ALA A 529 43.94 -0.55 -3.42
C ALA A 529 44.26 0.69 -2.55
N GLY A 530 45.08 0.56 -1.51
CA GLY A 530 45.40 1.66 -0.59
C GLY A 530 44.26 2.04 0.35
N VAL A 531 43.32 1.11 0.58
CA VAL A 531 42.19 1.23 1.52
C VAL A 531 42.61 0.64 2.87
N PRO A 532 42.50 1.39 3.99
CA PRO A 532 42.95 0.92 5.29
C PRO A 532 42.10 -0.27 5.76
N CYS A 533 42.73 -1.36 6.16
CA CYS A 533 42.08 -2.51 6.81
C CYS A 533 42.40 -2.54 8.30
N VAL A 534 41.51 -3.11 9.14
CA VAL A 534 41.76 -3.27 10.58
C VAL A 534 43.07 -4.03 10.81
N PRO A 535 44.02 -3.53 11.63
CA PRO A 535 45.26 -4.24 11.94
C PRO A 535 44.97 -5.61 12.55
N GLY A 536 45.57 -6.68 12.02
CA GLY A 536 45.28 -8.04 12.46
C GLY A 536 46.16 -9.10 11.83
N TYR A 537 46.11 -10.29 12.43
CA TYR A 537 46.63 -11.52 11.87
C TYR A 537 45.53 -12.27 11.11
N HIS A 538 45.81 -12.57 9.84
CA HIS A 538 44.85 -13.19 8.92
C HIS A 538 45.40 -14.46 8.23
N GLY A 539 46.46 -15.06 8.75
CA GLY A 539 47.21 -16.14 8.08
C GLY A 539 46.85 -17.57 8.49
N ASP A 540 47.48 -18.52 7.81
CA ASP A 540 47.23 -19.96 7.95
C ASP A 540 47.68 -20.60 9.27
N ASN A 541 48.54 -19.96 10.07
CA ASN A 541 48.95 -20.55 11.34
C ASN A 541 47.85 -20.37 12.39
N GLN A 542 47.19 -21.47 12.72
CA GLN A 542 46.04 -21.51 13.63
C GLN A 542 46.40 -22.12 15.00
N ASP A 543 47.71 -22.24 15.29
CA ASP A 543 48.23 -22.64 16.58
C ASP A 543 47.84 -21.65 17.70
N PRO A 544 47.31 -22.12 18.86
CA PRO A 544 46.83 -21.23 19.92
C PRO A 544 47.87 -20.29 20.53
N ASP A 545 49.12 -20.72 20.65
CA ASP A 545 50.19 -19.92 21.26
C ASP A 545 50.78 -18.92 20.25
N PHE A 546 50.89 -19.30 18.98
CA PHE A 546 51.20 -18.37 17.91
C PHE A 546 50.13 -17.29 17.75
N LEU A 547 48.84 -17.65 17.77
CA LEU A 547 47.74 -16.69 17.72
C LEU A 547 47.73 -15.76 18.94
N PHE A 548 48.16 -16.24 20.12
CA PHE A 548 48.35 -15.39 21.30
C PHE A 548 49.54 -14.44 21.16
N ALA A 549 50.67 -14.90 20.61
CA ALA A 549 51.84 -14.04 20.34
C ALA A 549 51.50 -12.94 19.31
N GLU A 550 50.73 -13.26 18.27
CA GLU A 550 50.21 -12.25 17.34
C GLU A 550 49.22 -11.29 18.02
N ALA A 551 48.35 -11.77 18.93
CA ALA A 551 47.49 -10.89 19.73
C ALA A 551 48.30 -9.92 20.60
N GLN A 552 49.41 -10.37 21.21
CA GLN A 552 50.34 -9.51 21.94
C GLN A 552 51.01 -8.49 21.01
N ARG A 553 51.37 -8.87 19.79
CA ARG A 553 51.98 -7.98 18.78
C ARG A 553 51.00 -6.95 18.20
N ILE A 554 49.71 -7.28 18.13
CA ILE A 554 48.62 -6.37 17.73
C ILE A 554 48.27 -5.40 18.88
N GLY A 555 48.39 -5.86 20.13
CA GLY A 555 48.11 -5.08 21.33
C GLY A 555 46.65 -5.17 21.76
N PHE A 556 46.43 -5.66 22.98
CA PHE A 556 45.10 -5.81 23.58
C PHE A 556 44.38 -4.45 23.77
N PRO A 557 43.03 -4.41 23.79
CA PRO A 557 42.11 -5.51 23.49
C PRO A 557 42.16 -5.94 22.02
N VAL A 558 41.88 -7.22 21.78
CA VAL A 558 41.80 -7.85 20.45
C VAL A 558 40.46 -8.54 20.24
N LEU A 559 40.10 -8.81 18.98
CA LEU A 559 38.86 -9.46 18.58
C LEU A 559 39.19 -10.70 17.74
N ILE A 560 38.91 -11.88 18.29
CA ILE A 560 38.94 -13.14 17.55
C ILE A 560 37.66 -13.20 16.70
N LYS A 561 37.78 -13.47 15.39
CA LYS A 561 36.65 -13.62 14.47
C LYS A 561 36.76 -14.92 13.68
N ALA A 562 35.65 -15.63 13.49
CA ALA A 562 35.57 -16.71 12.51
C ALA A 562 35.84 -16.20 11.07
N ILE A 563 36.54 -17.00 10.25
CA ILE A 563 36.69 -16.72 8.80
C ILE A 563 35.36 -16.90 8.07
N HIS A 564 34.50 -17.82 8.53
CA HIS A 564 33.20 -18.07 7.93
C HIS A 564 32.08 -17.47 8.78
N GLY A 565 31.06 -16.93 8.12
CA GLY A 565 29.88 -16.35 8.77
C GLY A 565 29.84 -14.81 8.84
N GLY A 566 28.65 -14.33 9.20
CA GLY A 566 28.31 -12.93 9.43
C GLY A 566 27.40 -12.77 10.65
N GLY A 567 27.00 -11.54 10.98
CA GLY A 567 26.12 -11.24 12.11
C GLY A 567 26.75 -11.47 13.50
N GLY A 568 28.08 -11.49 13.60
CA GLY A 568 28.82 -11.59 14.88
C GLY A 568 28.97 -12.99 15.47
N LYS A 569 28.40 -14.03 14.83
CA LYS A 569 28.59 -15.42 15.26
C LYS A 569 30.06 -15.83 15.19
N GLY A 570 30.53 -16.55 16.19
CA GLY A 570 31.93 -16.99 16.30
C GLY A 570 32.94 -15.86 16.57
N MET A 571 32.50 -14.71 17.08
CA MET A 571 33.39 -13.61 17.49
C MET A 571 33.58 -13.55 19.02
N ARG A 572 34.79 -13.20 19.49
CA ARG A 572 35.11 -13.01 20.92
C ARG A 572 36.12 -11.88 21.12
N THR A 573 35.74 -10.85 21.87
CA THR A 573 36.68 -9.84 22.37
C THR A 573 37.51 -10.41 23.50
N VAL A 574 38.83 -10.17 23.50
CA VAL A 574 39.75 -10.51 24.58
C VAL A 574 40.41 -9.21 25.06
N THR A 575 40.12 -8.82 26.30
CA THR A 575 40.66 -7.62 26.94
C THR A 575 41.86 -7.94 27.83
N ILE A 576 41.85 -9.10 28.48
CA ILE A 576 42.89 -9.55 29.42
C ILE A 576 44.08 -10.13 28.62
N PRO A 577 45.31 -9.60 28.75
CA PRO A 577 46.47 -10.01 27.97
C PRO A 577 47.15 -11.28 28.51
N THR A 578 46.38 -12.35 28.77
CA THR A 578 46.90 -13.64 29.27
C THR A 578 46.54 -14.80 28.34
N SER A 579 47.47 -15.74 28.19
CA SER A 579 47.29 -16.92 27.33
C SER A 579 46.04 -17.71 27.69
N ALA A 580 45.77 -17.93 28.98
CA ALA A 580 44.57 -18.64 29.44
C ALA A 580 43.25 -17.99 28.98
N ALA A 581 43.10 -16.66 29.15
CA ALA A 581 41.90 -15.94 28.73
C ALA A 581 41.74 -15.94 27.19
N PHE A 582 42.86 -15.81 26.47
CA PHE A 582 42.86 -15.88 25.02
C PHE A 582 42.53 -17.28 24.49
N HIS A 583 43.07 -18.35 25.09
CA HIS A 583 42.79 -19.75 24.71
C HIS A 583 41.34 -20.15 25.02
N GLU A 584 40.76 -19.66 26.12
CA GLU A 584 39.33 -19.87 26.41
C GLU A 584 38.45 -19.20 25.35
N ALA A 585 38.72 -17.93 25.05
CA ALA A 585 38.01 -17.17 24.01
C ALA A 585 38.16 -17.81 22.63
N LEU A 586 39.38 -18.21 22.25
CA LEU A 586 39.68 -18.92 21.01
C LEU A 586 38.90 -20.24 20.92
N SER A 587 38.92 -21.06 21.97
CA SER A 587 38.15 -22.31 22.04
C SER A 587 36.64 -22.09 21.96
N SER A 588 36.16 -20.99 22.54
CA SER A 588 34.75 -20.56 22.46
C SER A 588 34.36 -20.16 21.03
N ALA A 589 35.17 -19.33 20.36
CA ALA A 589 34.99 -18.93 18.97
C ALA A 589 35.04 -20.11 18.00
N LYS A 590 36.06 -20.97 18.11
CA LYS A 590 36.26 -22.16 17.27
C LYS A 590 35.08 -23.14 17.36
N ARG A 591 34.60 -23.45 18.56
CA ARG A 591 33.44 -24.35 18.76
C ARG A 591 32.15 -23.78 18.14
N GLU A 592 31.92 -22.48 18.28
CA GLU A 592 30.75 -21.83 17.69
C GLU A 592 30.82 -21.79 16.16
N SER A 593 31.98 -21.42 15.61
CA SER A 593 32.25 -21.41 14.16
C SER A 593 32.12 -22.82 13.55
N LEU A 594 32.67 -23.85 14.19
CA LEU A 594 32.56 -25.23 13.74
C LEU A 594 31.10 -25.71 13.75
N LYS A 595 30.33 -25.38 14.79
CA LYS A 595 28.89 -25.71 14.88
C LYS A 595 28.04 -24.96 13.85
N ALA A 596 28.36 -23.71 13.54
CA ALA A 596 27.55 -22.87 12.66
C ALA A 596 27.92 -22.98 11.16
N PHE A 597 29.19 -23.24 10.85
CA PHE A 597 29.74 -23.11 9.50
C PHE A 597 30.67 -24.27 9.08
N GLY A 598 30.86 -25.30 9.92
CA GLY A 598 31.71 -26.45 9.60
C GLY A 598 33.22 -26.16 9.52
N ASN A 599 33.65 -24.99 9.99
CA ASN A 599 35.04 -24.53 9.91
C ASN A 599 35.47 -23.86 11.22
N ASP A 600 36.67 -24.15 11.71
CA ASP A 600 37.22 -23.61 12.97
C ASP A 600 38.26 -22.49 12.77
N THR A 601 38.50 -22.05 11.54
CA THR A 601 39.59 -21.13 11.20
C THR A 601 39.23 -19.71 11.60
N VAL A 602 40.13 -19.01 12.31
CA VAL A 602 39.89 -17.67 12.86
C VAL A 602 40.92 -16.64 12.39
N LEU A 603 40.51 -15.38 12.50
CA LEU A 603 41.31 -14.16 12.40
C LEU A 603 41.49 -13.55 13.79
N VAL A 604 42.58 -12.82 14.02
CA VAL A 604 42.79 -12.01 15.24
C VAL A 604 42.98 -10.57 14.82
N GLU A 605 42.05 -9.70 15.17
CA GLU A 605 42.05 -8.28 14.78
C GLU A 605 42.19 -7.38 16.01
N LYS A 606 42.64 -6.14 15.81
CA LYS A 606 42.57 -5.11 16.84
C LYS A 606 41.11 -4.84 17.19
N PHE A 607 40.76 -4.86 18.47
CA PHE A 607 39.45 -4.37 18.91
C PHE A 607 39.51 -2.85 19.02
N ILE A 608 38.53 -2.18 18.42
CA ILE A 608 38.29 -0.74 18.54
C ILE A 608 37.27 -0.57 19.68
N GLU A 609 37.51 0.35 20.60
CA GLU A 609 36.74 0.45 21.86
C GLU A 609 35.52 1.39 21.76
N THR A 610 35.62 2.46 20.97
CA THR A 610 34.53 3.43 20.69
C THR A 610 34.04 3.44 19.23
N PRO A 611 33.86 2.27 18.56
CA PRO A 611 33.66 2.22 17.12
C PRO A 611 32.31 2.77 16.68
N ARG A 612 32.33 3.63 15.66
CA ARG A 612 31.18 3.96 14.80
C ARG A 612 31.16 3.05 13.57
N HIS A 613 29.97 2.68 13.12
CA HIS A 613 29.76 2.02 11.84
C HIS A 613 29.42 3.11 10.82
N VAL A 614 30.39 3.50 10.00
CA VAL A 614 30.23 4.51 8.95
C VAL A 614 30.41 3.82 7.60
N GLU A 615 29.50 4.06 6.67
CA GLU A 615 29.49 3.38 5.38
C GLU A 615 29.31 4.35 4.22
N VAL A 616 29.95 4.09 3.08
CA VAL A 616 29.85 4.94 1.90
C VAL A 616 29.01 4.26 0.83
N GLN A 617 27.98 4.97 0.35
CA GLN A 617 27.25 4.55 -0.83
C GLN A 617 28.13 4.77 -2.06
N VAL A 618 28.40 3.71 -2.82
CA VAL A 618 29.07 3.81 -4.12
C VAL A 618 28.11 3.50 -5.25
N PHE A 619 28.37 4.11 -6.39
CA PHE A 619 27.69 3.79 -7.65
C PHE A 619 28.71 3.68 -8.78
N ALA A 620 28.55 2.67 -9.63
CA ALA A 620 29.45 2.43 -10.77
C ALA A 620 28.68 2.07 -12.04
N ASP A 621 29.20 2.45 -13.21
CA ASP A 621 28.66 2.05 -14.51
C ASP A 621 29.52 0.99 -15.21
N THR A 622 29.01 0.43 -16.32
CA THR A 622 29.72 -0.56 -17.14
C THR A 622 30.91 0.01 -17.93
N HIS A 623 31.18 1.32 -17.82
CA HIS A 623 32.22 2.04 -18.54
C HIS A 623 33.42 2.38 -17.64
N GLY A 624 33.35 2.02 -16.35
CA GLY A 624 34.41 2.23 -15.36
C GLY A 624 34.30 3.56 -14.59
N SER A 625 33.22 4.32 -14.78
CA SER A 625 32.89 5.46 -13.92
C SER A 625 32.48 4.95 -12.54
N VAL A 626 33.00 5.56 -11.47
CA VAL A 626 32.63 5.23 -10.08
C VAL A 626 32.55 6.53 -9.28
N VAL A 627 31.48 6.68 -8.50
CA VAL A 627 31.20 7.83 -7.63
C VAL A 627 30.82 7.39 -6.21
N SER A 628 31.09 8.25 -5.24
CA SER A 628 30.51 8.26 -3.90
C SER A 628 29.21 9.06 -3.92
N LEU A 629 28.14 8.52 -3.34
CA LEU A 629 26.90 9.23 -3.04
C LEU A 629 26.85 9.63 -1.55
N TRP A 630 28.02 9.95 -0.99
CA TRP A 630 28.26 10.27 0.42
C TRP A 630 28.06 9.09 1.39
N GLU A 631 28.34 9.36 2.66
CA GLU A 631 28.36 8.40 3.73
C GLU A 631 27.09 8.42 4.61
N ARG A 632 26.84 7.30 5.27
CA ARG A 632 25.81 7.11 6.30
C ARG A 632 26.46 6.67 7.60
N ASP A 633 25.87 7.03 8.73
CA ASP A 633 26.16 6.45 10.03
C ASP A 633 25.08 5.44 10.41
N CYS A 634 25.52 4.21 10.70
CA CYS A 634 24.69 3.05 11.04
C CYS A 634 25.04 2.51 12.44
N SER A 635 25.69 3.33 13.29
CA SER A 635 26.20 2.91 14.60
C SER A 635 25.11 2.49 15.59
N VAL A 636 23.89 2.99 15.44
CA VAL A 636 22.78 2.63 16.32
C VAL A 636 22.21 1.26 15.91
N GLN A 637 22.85 0.20 16.41
CA GLN A 637 22.52 -1.19 16.10
C GLN A 637 22.33 -2.07 17.36
N ARG A 638 21.43 -3.05 17.27
CA ARG A 638 21.17 -4.08 18.30
C ARG A 638 21.73 -5.41 17.80
N ARG A 639 22.75 -5.98 18.44
CA ARG A 639 23.33 -7.29 18.05
C ARG A 639 23.65 -7.41 16.54
N ASN A 640 24.19 -6.34 15.94
CA ASN A 640 24.49 -6.20 14.49
C ASN A 640 23.27 -6.03 13.55
N GLN A 641 22.06 -5.83 14.09
CA GLN A 641 20.86 -5.39 13.36
C GLN A 641 20.79 -3.86 13.45
N LYS A 642 20.90 -3.15 12.32
CA LYS A 642 20.78 -1.68 12.27
C LYS A 642 19.34 -1.25 12.63
N ILE A 643 19.20 -0.15 13.37
CA ILE A 643 17.94 0.30 14.00
C ILE A 643 17.55 1.73 13.58
N ILE A 644 18.51 2.65 13.67
CA ILE A 644 18.41 4.03 13.17
C ILE A 644 19.69 4.32 12.39
N GLU A 645 19.52 4.95 11.24
CA GLU A 645 20.57 5.33 10.31
C GLU A 645 20.45 6.82 9.99
N GLU A 646 21.58 7.49 9.73
CA GLU A 646 21.58 8.91 9.38
C GLU A 646 22.58 9.27 8.29
N ALA A 647 22.28 10.32 7.52
CA ALA A 647 23.13 10.82 6.45
C ALA A 647 23.05 12.36 6.34
N PRO A 648 24.17 13.08 6.15
CA PRO A 648 25.55 12.60 6.23
C PRO A 648 25.90 12.10 7.64
N ALA A 649 27.03 11.40 7.81
CA ALA A 649 27.47 10.98 9.12
C ALA A 649 27.91 12.19 9.97
N PRO A 650 27.48 12.29 11.24
CA PRO A 650 27.78 13.46 12.07
C PRO A 650 29.27 13.57 12.41
N ASP A 651 29.71 14.80 12.68
CA ASP A 651 31.04 15.15 13.21
C ASP A 651 32.26 14.70 12.38
N LEU A 652 32.08 14.26 11.13
CA LEU A 652 33.19 14.03 10.20
C LEU A 652 33.60 15.35 9.52
N SER A 653 34.91 15.67 9.55
CA SER A 653 35.47 16.83 8.85
C SER A 653 35.39 16.70 7.32
N PRO A 654 35.47 17.81 6.56
CA PRO A 654 35.50 17.78 5.09
C PRO A 654 36.64 16.91 4.53
N GLU A 655 37.84 17.02 5.12
CA GLU A 655 39.03 16.24 4.79
C GLU A 655 38.80 14.73 4.99
N LEU A 656 38.20 14.35 6.12
CA LEU A 656 37.92 12.96 6.47
C LEU A 656 36.85 12.34 5.57
N ARG A 657 35.80 13.10 5.26
CA ARG A 657 34.74 12.71 4.31
C ARG A 657 35.26 12.55 2.87
N GLU A 658 36.19 13.41 2.47
CA GLU A 658 36.90 13.31 1.20
C GLU A 658 37.74 12.02 1.13
N ASP A 659 38.61 11.74 2.11
CA ASP A 659 39.43 10.53 2.08
C ASP A 659 38.56 9.26 2.19
N LEU A 660 37.57 9.23 3.08
CA LEU A 660 36.62 8.11 3.21
C LEU A 660 35.91 7.80 1.89
N SER A 661 35.42 8.83 1.19
CA SER A 661 34.80 8.70 -0.14
C SER A 661 35.81 8.26 -1.20
N ALA A 662 37.05 8.79 -1.17
CA ALA A 662 38.12 8.38 -2.08
C ALA A 662 38.50 6.91 -1.89
N LYS A 663 38.56 6.42 -0.64
CA LYS A 663 38.79 5.00 -0.32
C LYS A 663 37.64 4.11 -0.78
N ALA A 664 36.39 4.54 -0.62
CA ALA A 664 35.24 3.79 -1.11
C ALA A 664 35.23 3.68 -2.65
N ILE A 665 35.56 4.76 -3.36
CA ILE A 665 35.72 4.76 -4.81
C ILE A 665 36.89 3.86 -5.24
N ALA A 666 38.02 3.88 -4.50
CA ALA A 666 39.15 2.99 -4.75
C ALA A 666 38.79 1.50 -4.54
N ALA A 667 38.05 1.19 -3.47
CA ALA A 667 37.54 -0.15 -3.19
C ALA A 667 36.67 -0.70 -4.34
N ALA A 668 35.69 0.08 -4.79
CA ALA A 668 34.80 -0.29 -5.89
C ALA A 668 35.54 -0.42 -7.24
N LYS A 669 36.52 0.46 -7.52
CA LYS A 669 37.37 0.34 -8.73
C LYS A 669 38.25 -0.91 -8.70
N ALA A 670 38.78 -1.29 -7.55
CA ALA A 670 39.67 -2.45 -7.39
C ALA A 670 38.97 -3.81 -7.63
N VAL A 671 37.64 -3.85 -7.63
CA VAL A 671 36.83 -5.05 -7.92
C VAL A 671 36.04 -4.96 -9.23
N HIS A 672 36.27 -3.91 -10.04
CA HIS A 672 35.49 -3.59 -11.25
C HIS A 672 33.98 -3.59 -11.01
N TYR A 673 33.55 -2.92 -9.93
CA TYR A 673 32.17 -2.89 -9.47
C TYR A 673 31.21 -2.26 -10.50
N VAL A 674 29.93 -2.65 -10.46
CA VAL A 674 28.83 -2.10 -11.30
C VAL A 674 27.55 -1.99 -10.47
N GLY A 675 26.76 -0.95 -10.71
CA GLY A 675 25.50 -0.68 -9.99
C GLY A 675 25.70 -0.06 -8.61
N ALA A 676 24.68 -0.19 -7.76
CA ALA A 676 24.68 0.29 -6.38
C ALA A 676 25.39 -0.70 -5.44
N GLY A 677 26.34 -0.20 -4.65
CA GLY A 677 27.04 -0.97 -3.61
C GLY A 677 27.31 -0.13 -2.37
N THR A 678 27.79 -0.74 -1.29
CA THR A 678 28.15 0.02 -0.08
C THR A 678 29.42 -0.54 0.55
N VAL A 679 30.36 0.36 0.85
CA VAL A 679 31.63 0.03 1.50
C VAL A 679 31.49 0.37 2.99
N GLU A 680 31.51 -0.64 3.86
CA GLU A 680 31.32 -0.49 5.30
C GLU A 680 32.67 -0.34 6.02
N PHE A 681 32.78 0.65 6.91
CA PHE A 681 33.97 0.96 7.69
C PHE A 681 33.66 1.03 9.19
N ILE A 682 34.62 0.58 10.01
CA ILE A 682 34.70 0.97 11.42
C ILE A 682 35.47 2.29 11.48
N PHE A 683 34.84 3.34 12.00
CA PHE A 683 35.51 4.57 12.40
C PHE A 683 35.79 4.56 13.91
N ASP A 684 37.01 4.87 14.30
CA ASP A 684 37.48 4.93 15.68
C ASP A 684 37.38 6.37 16.20
N ASN A 685 36.43 6.62 17.12
CA ASN A 685 36.20 7.95 17.69
C ASN A 685 37.41 8.49 18.47
N ASP A 686 38.26 7.62 19.03
CA ASP A 686 39.40 8.05 19.85
C ASP A 686 40.65 8.39 19.03
N THR A 687 40.73 7.94 17.77
CA THR A 687 41.91 8.19 16.90
C THR A 687 41.59 8.80 15.53
N GLU A 688 40.32 9.09 15.24
CA GLU A 688 39.78 9.60 13.98
C GLU A 688 40.15 8.76 12.74
N LYS A 689 40.43 7.46 12.92
CA LYS A 689 40.81 6.54 11.84
C LYS A 689 39.66 5.65 11.44
N PHE A 690 39.51 5.43 10.14
CA PHE A 690 38.57 4.45 9.61
C PHE A 690 39.29 3.23 9.03
N TYR A 691 38.61 2.08 9.09
CA TYR A 691 39.12 0.79 8.66
C TYR A 691 38.01 -0.01 7.95
N PHE A 692 38.29 -0.54 6.77
CA PHE A 692 37.38 -1.38 5.99
C PHE A 692 36.96 -2.63 6.78
N MET A 693 35.64 -2.84 6.85
CA MET A 693 35.04 -4.09 7.30
C MET A 693 34.84 -5.04 6.12
N GLU A 694 33.93 -4.66 5.23
CA GLU A 694 33.43 -5.44 4.11
C GLU A 694 32.74 -4.53 3.08
N MET A 695 32.40 -5.07 1.91
CA MET A 695 31.64 -4.36 0.88
C MET A 695 30.38 -5.15 0.58
N ASN A 696 29.22 -4.56 0.87
CA ASN A 696 27.93 -5.16 0.56
C ASN A 696 27.67 -5.01 -0.94
N THR A 697 27.46 -6.14 -1.61
CA THR A 697 27.45 -6.27 -3.07
C THR A 697 26.05 -6.07 -3.66
N ARG A 698 25.33 -5.08 -3.13
CA ARG A 698 23.90 -4.83 -3.37
C ARG A 698 23.52 -3.42 -2.94
N LEU A 699 22.28 -3.03 -3.24
CA LEU A 699 21.61 -1.93 -2.56
C LEU A 699 21.47 -2.25 -1.06
N GLN A 700 21.73 -1.27 -0.18
CA GLN A 700 21.44 -1.38 1.25
C GLN A 700 19.94 -1.16 1.54
N VAL A 701 19.46 -1.52 2.72
CA VAL A 701 18.06 -1.26 3.12
C VAL A 701 17.85 0.24 3.37
N GLU A 702 18.86 0.83 4.02
CA GLU A 702 19.04 2.19 4.50
C GLU A 702 19.42 3.20 3.41
N HIS A 703 19.38 2.81 2.13
CA HIS A 703 19.67 3.72 1.02
C HIS A 703 18.80 4.99 0.95
N PRO A 704 17.53 5.06 1.45
CA PRO A 704 16.75 6.29 1.37
C PRO A 704 17.33 7.49 2.10
N VAL A 705 18.12 7.36 3.17
CA VAL A 705 18.77 8.56 3.77
C VAL A 705 19.76 9.20 2.80
N THR A 706 20.46 8.38 1.99
CA THR A 706 21.28 8.86 0.87
C THR A 706 20.41 9.50 -0.22
N GLU A 707 19.27 8.89 -0.58
CA GLU A 707 18.35 9.50 -1.56
C GLU A 707 17.88 10.89 -1.08
N MET A 708 17.47 11.04 0.19
CA MET A 708 16.95 12.31 0.71
C MET A 708 17.97 13.46 0.74
N ILE A 709 19.27 13.18 0.93
CA ILE A 709 20.32 14.24 0.90
C ILE A 709 20.91 14.48 -0.50
N THR A 710 20.83 13.51 -1.41
CA THR A 710 21.35 13.65 -2.79
C THR A 710 20.28 14.09 -3.80
N GLY A 711 19.00 13.84 -3.50
CA GLY A 711 17.88 14.06 -4.43
C GLY A 711 17.87 13.07 -5.60
N LEU A 712 18.56 11.93 -5.47
CA LEU A 712 18.72 10.91 -6.50
C LEU A 712 17.91 9.66 -6.18
N ASP A 713 17.38 9.01 -7.23
CA ASP A 713 16.78 7.67 -7.15
C ASP A 713 17.85 6.62 -7.47
N LEU A 714 18.30 5.92 -6.42
CA LEU A 714 19.39 4.94 -6.54
C LEU A 714 18.95 3.69 -7.31
N VAL A 715 17.65 3.40 -7.33
CA VAL A 715 17.10 2.28 -8.10
C VAL A 715 16.98 2.66 -9.57
N GLU A 716 16.56 3.90 -9.92
CA GLU A 716 16.62 4.42 -11.29
C GLU A 716 18.03 4.27 -11.88
N TRP A 717 19.05 4.67 -11.12
CA TRP A 717 20.45 4.54 -11.55
C TRP A 717 20.88 3.08 -11.75
N GLN A 718 20.36 2.12 -10.96
CA GLN A 718 20.66 0.70 -11.16
C GLN A 718 20.10 0.21 -12.50
N LEU A 719 18.93 0.72 -12.89
CA LEU A 719 18.22 0.34 -14.10
C LEU A 719 18.88 0.95 -15.35
N GLU A 720 19.28 2.22 -15.28
CA GLU A 720 20.06 2.89 -16.33
C GLU A 720 21.40 2.21 -16.57
N VAL A 721 22.15 1.88 -15.51
CA VAL A 721 23.42 1.13 -15.62
C VAL A 721 23.19 -0.28 -16.18
N ALA A 722 22.14 -0.99 -15.78
CA ALA A 722 21.80 -2.31 -16.32
C ALA A 722 21.31 -2.27 -17.79
N ALA A 723 20.81 -1.12 -18.26
CA ALA A 723 20.56 -0.89 -19.68
C ALA A 723 21.87 -0.69 -20.48
N GLY A 724 22.97 -0.34 -19.81
CA GLY A 724 24.30 -0.06 -20.38
C GLY A 724 24.64 1.44 -20.46
N ASN A 725 23.85 2.31 -19.84
CA ASN A 725 24.09 3.75 -19.85
C ASN A 725 25.18 4.16 -18.84
N VAL A 726 25.77 5.35 -19.05
CA VAL A 726 26.75 5.95 -18.14
C VAL A 726 26.08 6.59 -16.92
N LEU A 727 26.84 6.83 -15.85
CA LEU A 727 26.33 7.54 -14.67
C LEU A 727 25.76 8.94 -15.03
N PRO A 728 24.54 9.31 -14.60
CA PRO A 728 23.93 10.59 -14.95
C PRO A 728 24.66 11.85 -14.43
N LEU A 729 25.43 11.73 -13.34
CA LEU A 729 26.21 12.82 -12.75
C LEU A 729 27.65 12.38 -12.46
N ALA A 730 28.60 13.28 -12.72
CA ALA A 730 29.97 13.15 -12.25
C ALA A 730 30.08 13.57 -10.77
N GLN A 731 31.12 13.09 -10.07
CA GLN A 731 31.29 13.23 -8.62
C GLN A 731 31.00 14.63 -8.05
N GLY A 732 31.60 15.68 -8.64
CA GLY A 732 31.47 17.06 -8.16
C GLY A 732 30.12 17.73 -8.45
N ALA A 733 29.20 17.03 -9.14
CA ALA A 733 27.85 17.51 -9.43
C ALA A 733 26.78 16.83 -8.55
N ILE A 734 27.18 15.93 -7.64
CA ILE A 734 26.27 15.18 -6.76
C ILE A 734 25.90 16.07 -5.55
N PRO A 735 24.61 16.36 -5.30
CA PRO A 735 24.20 17.20 -4.17
C PRO A 735 24.47 16.55 -2.81
N MET A 736 24.66 17.37 -1.77
CA MET A 736 24.64 16.95 -0.36
C MET A 736 23.86 18.00 0.44
N VAL A 737 22.54 17.89 0.48
CA VAL A 737 21.64 18.93 0.97
C VAL A 737 20.95 18.50 2.26
N GLY A 738 21.18 19.24 3.35
CA GLY A 738 20.55 18.97 4.64
C GLY A 738 21.00 17.67 5.32
N HIS A 739 20.12 17.10 6.15
CA HIS A 739 20.37 15.90 6.96
C HIS A 739 19.13 15.00 6.98
N ALA A 740 19.31 13.69 6.93
CA ALA A 740 18.26 12.69 6.94
C ALA A 740 18.46 11.63 8.04
N PHE A 741 17.35 11.09 8.55
CA PHE A 741 17.30 9.91 9.41
C PHE A 741 16.35 8.86 8.83
N GLU A 742 16.69 7.59 8.95
CA GLU A 742 15.77 6.46 8.82
C GLU A 742 15.63 5.75 10.17
N ALA A 743 14.44 5.26 10.48
CA ALA A 743 14.19 4.37 11.61
C ALA A 743 13.41 3.14 11.14
N ARG A 744 13.94 1.96 11.44
CA ARG A 744 13.32 0.68 11.08
C ARG A 744 12.27 0.28 12.11
N ILE A 745 11.01 0.21 11.70
CA ILE A 745 9.90 -0.24 12.53
C ILE A 745 9.83 -1.77 12.47
N TYR A 746 10.27 -2.44 13.53
CA TYR A 746 10.25 -3.91 13.63
C TYR A 746 9.10 -4.41 14.50
N ALA A 747 8.49 -5.53 14.09
CA ALA A 747 7.64 -6.39 14.90
C ALA A 747 8.49 -7.19 15.91
N GLU A 748 9.02 -6.49 16.91
CA GLU A 748 9.77 -7.05 18.04
C GLU A 748 9.26 -6.47 19.36
N ASN A 749 9.50 -7.17 20.48
CA ASN A 749 9.24 -6.68 21.82
C ASN A 749 10.54 -6.24 22.52
N PRO A 750 10.91 -4.95 22.54
CA PRO A 750 12.18 -4.49 23.10
C PRO A 750 12.39 -4.87 24.57
N ARG A 751 11.33 -4.86 25.38
CA ARG A 751 11.41 -5.22 26.81
C ARG A 751 11.58 -6.72 27.02
N ASN A 752 11.03 -7.55 26.14
CA ASN A 752 11.31 -8.99 26.09
C ASN A 752 12.54 -9.28 25.20
N ASN A 753 13.67 -8.62 25.48
CA ASN A 753 14.97 -8.80 24.81
C ASN A 753 14.95 -8.69 23.25
N PHE A 754 14.00 -7.91 22.71
CA PHE A 754 13.74 -7.79 21.28
C PHE A 754 13.47 -9.16 20.61
N LEU A 755 12.67 -10.01 21.24
CA LEU A 755 12.10 -11.18 20.56
C LEU A 755 11.15 -10.71 19.43
N PRO A 756 11.25 -11.28 18.21
CA PRO A 756 10.27 -11.05 17.16
C PRO A 756 8.86 -11.50 17.56
N ASP A 757 7.87 -10.79 17.05
CA ASP A 757 6.43 -11.02 17.29
C ASP A 757 5.72 -11.20 15.93
N SER A 758 4.64 -11.98 15.91
CA SER A 758 3.92 -12.36 14.68
C SER A 758 2.42 -12.47 14.95
N GLY A 759 1.60 -11.80 14.15
CA GLY A 759 0.17 -11.61 14.42
C GLY A 759 -0.46 -10.65 13.42
N THR A 760 -1.75 -10.38 13.58
CA THR A 760 -2.50 -9.45 12.71
C THR A 760 -2.30 -8.00 13.14
N LEU A 761 -2.04 -7.08 12.20
CA LEU A 761 -1.99 -5.64 12.46
C LEU A 761 -3.42 -5.05 12.64
N HIS A 762 -4.07 -5.32 13.77
CA HIS A 762 -5.43 -4.84 14.08
C HIS A 762 -5.60 -3.31 13.96
N TYR A 763 -4.55 -2.53 14.24
CA TYR A 763 -4.50 -1.10 13.96
C TYR A 763 -3.13 -0.73 13.42
N LEU A 764 -3.12 0.06 12.36
CA LEU A 764 -1.95 0.75 11.85
C LEU A 764 -2.39 2.14 11.40
N SER A 765 -1.77 3.17 11.97
CA SER A 765 -1.84 4.56 11.53
C SER A 765 -0.42 5.09 11.50
N THR A 766 -0.02 5.67 10.38
CA THR A 766 1.31 6.21 10.15
C THR A 766 1.23 7.74 10.03
N PRO A 767 2.32 8.49 10.28
CA PRO A 767 2.36 9.92 9.94
C PRO A 767 2.11 10.13 8.45
N ALA A 768 1.58 11.29 8.07
CA ALA A 768 1.34 11.60 6.66
C ALA A 768 2.67 11.84 5.91
N PRO A 769 3.02 11.02 4.89
CA PRO A 769 4.21 11.27 4.09
C PRO A 769 4.02 12.54 3.26
N THR A 770 4.97 13.48 3.35
CA THR A 770 4.98 14.65 2.48
C THR A 770 5.56 14.33 1.11
N HIS A 771 6.36 13.27 1.01
CA HIS A 771 6.97 12.80 -0.24
C HIS A 771 6.90 11.26 -0.37
N ILE A 772 6.85 10.76 -1.60
CA ILE A 772 6.95 9.31 -1.92
C ILE A 772 8.40 8.94 -2.27
N PHE A 773 9.09 9.82 -3.00
CA PHE A 773 10.51 9.72 -3.40
C PHE A 773 11.32 10.85 -2.75
N ALA A 774 12.63 10.87 -2.93
CA ALA A 774 13.44 12.02 -2.51
C ALA A 774 13.09 13.28 -3.32
N PRO A 775 13.14 14.48 -2.71
CA PRO A 775 13.00 15.74 -3.43
C PRO A 775 14.19 15.95 -4.38
N THR A 776 13.92 16.30 -5.64
CA THR A 776 14.98 16.52 -6.63
C THR A 776 15.70 17.84 -6.39
N TYR A 777 17.03 17.80 -6.27
CA TYR A 777 17.88 19.00 -6.17
C TYR A 777 18.55 19.33 -7.51
N PRO A 778 18.92 20.61 -7.76
CA PRO A 778 19.82 20.93 -8.86
C PRO A 778 21.20 20.26 -8.66
N PRO A 779 21.91 19.88 -9.73
CA PRO A 779 23.29 19.40 -9.61
C PRO A 779 24.19 20.42 -8.89
N ALA A 780 25.12 19.93 -8.08
CA ALA A 780 26.02 20.78 -7.32
C ALA A 780 26.96 21.59 -8.23
N GLU A 781 27.28 22.81 -7.83
CA GLU A 781 28.48 23.49 -8.32
C GLU A 781 29.70 22.78 -7.72
N ALA A 782 30.60 22.29 -8.58
CA ALA A 782 31.82 21.60 -8.15
C ALA A 782 32.76 22.57 -7.41
N SER A 783 33.37 22.09 -6.33
CA SER A 783 34.35 22.86 -5.56
C SER A 783 35.68 23.01 -6.32
N ASP A 784 36.22 24.22 -6.38
CA ASP A 784 37.53 24.54 -6.97
C ASP A 784 38.70 23.76 -6.33
N SER A 785 38.48 23.19 -5.14
CA SER A 785 39.51 22.44 -4.39
C SER A 785 39.46 20.92 -4.63
N SER A 786 38.28 20.32 -4.74
CA SER A 786 38.10 18.88 -4.99
C SER A 786 36.64 18.52 -5.28
N PRO A 787 36.34 17.63 -6.25
CA PRO A 787 34.98 17.14 -6.50
C PRO A 787 34.41 16.29 -5.34
N LEU A 788 35.23 15.87 -4.37
CA LEU A 788 34.80 15.13 -3.16
C LEU A 788 34.50 16.04 -1.97
N ARG A 789 34.57 17.38 -2.14
CA ARG A 789 34.22 18.37 -1.12
C ARG A 789 32.90 19.05 -1.48
N PRO A 790 31.85 18.95 -0.63
CA PRO A 790 30.64 19.75 -0.80
C PRO A 790 30.95 21.26 -0.81
N THR A 791 30.30 22.02 -1.68
CA THR A 791 30.39 23.49 -1.66
C THR A 791 29.41 24.08 -0.64
N GLU A 792 29.77 25.15 0.06
CA GLU A 792 28.90 25.78 1.08
C GLU A 792 27.52 26.18 0.54
N LYS A 793 27.44 26.55 -0.74
CA LYS A 793 26.16 26.78 -1.45
C LYS A 793 25.30 25.52 -1.54
N SER A 794 25.90 24.35 -1.76
CA SER A 794 25.17 23.08 -1.91
C SER A 794 24.62 22.56 -0.57
N THR A 795 25.31 22.82 0.54
CA THR A 795 24.92 22.39 1.89
C THR A 795 23.98 23.37 2.60
N PHE A 796 24.18 24.69 2.44
CA PHE A 796 23.44 25.72 3.19
C PHE A 796 22.63 26.72 2.34
N GLY A 797 22.81 26.74 1.01
CA GLY A 797 22.19 27.73 0.13
C GLY A 797 20.78 27.39 -0.37
N LEU A 798 20.38 26.12 -0.30
CA LEU A 798 19.06 25.66 -0.73
C LEU A 798 18.05 25.68 0.44
N GLN A 799 16.93 26.38 0.27
CA GLN A 799 15.79 26.25 1.18
C GLN A 799 15.13 24.87 0.97
N THR A 800 15.49 23.91 1.81
CA THR A 800 14.76 22.63 1.89
C THR A 800 13.50 22.81 2.74
N MET A 801 12.38 22.27 2.26
CA MET A 801 11.20 22.09 3.10
C MET A 801 11.35 20.80 3.91
N PRO A 802 11.10 20.80 5.22
CA PRO A 802 11.20 19.59 6.05
C PRO A 802 10.29 18.48 5.51
N SER A 803 10.83 17.29 5.28
CA SER A 803 10.18 16.23 4.52
C SER A 803 10.13 14.88 5.24
N LEU A 804 9.07 14.11 4.95
CA LEU A 804 8.77 12.82 5.57
C LEU A 804 8.34 11.83 4.48
N ARG A 805 8.93 10.64 4.52
CA ARG A 805 8.74 9.54 3.56
C ARG A 805 8.59 8.22 4.33
N ILE A 806 7.72 7.34 3.85
CA ILE A 806 7.47 6.04 4.48
C ILE A 806 7.50 4.95 3.42
N GLU A 807 8.39 3.98 3.62
CA GLU A 807 8.45 2.74 2.86
C GLU A 807 7.88 1.62 3.76
N GLN A 808 6.67 1.13 3.46
CA GLN A 808 5.95 0.14 4.28
C GLN A 808 5.60 -1.09 3.45
N GLY A 809 5.86 -2.29 4.00
CA GLY A 809 5.50 -3.56 3.36
C GLY A 809 4.07 -4.01 3.66
N PHE A 810 3.47 -3.49 4.73
CA PHE A 810 2.22 -3.99 5.31
C PHE A 810 1.19 -2.88 5.53
N THR A 811 -0.09 -3.28 5.61
CA THR A 811 -1.24 -2.40 5.89
C THR A 811 -2.02 -2.89 7.11
N GLN A 812 -2.95 -2.08 7.64
CA GLN A 812 -3.87 -2.53 8.70
C GLN A 812 -4.63 -3.77 8.24
N GLY A 813 -4.67 -4.81 9.09
CA GLY A 813 -5.27 -6.11 8.80
C GLY A 813 -4.30 -7.13 8.17
N ALA A 814 -3.09 -6.74 7.78
CA ALA A 814 -2.09 -7.68 7.30
C ALA A 814 -1.57 -8.59 8.43
N GLN A 815 -1.14 -9.80 8.07
CA GLN A 815 -0.56 -10.78 8.98
C GLN A 815 0.97 -10.74 8.90
N ILE A 816 1.63 -10.47 10.03
CA ILE A 816 3.08 -10.66 10.17
C ILE A 816 3.34 -12.15 10.42
N GLY A 817 4.23 -12.78 9.66
CA GLY A 817 4.53 -14.21 9.70
C GLY A 817 6.00 -14.53 9.97
N VAL A 818 6.29 -15.67 10.60
CA VAL A 818 7.61 -16.03 11.14
C VAL A 818 8.70 -16.41 10.12
N PHE A 819 8.35 -16.57 8.83
CA PHE A 819 9.29 -17.01 7.78
C PHE A 819 10.15 -15.89 7.19
N TYR A 820 9.78 -14.63 7.45
CA TYR A 820 10.36 -13.42 6.85
C TYR A 820 11.00 -12.51 7.92
N ASP A 821 11.50 -11.36 7.49
CA ASP A 821 12.04 -10.34 8.38
C ASP A 821 10.89 -9.62 9.13
N PRO A 822 11.03 -9.31 10.44
CA PRO A 822 9.98 -8.61 11.20
C PRO A 822 9.83 -7.11 10.86
N MET A 823 10.60 -6.54 9.93
CA MET A 823 10.50 -5.13 9.55
C MET A 823 9.15 -4.81 8.88
N ILE A 824 8.34 -4.00 9.54
CA ILE A 824 7.01 -3.55 9.08
C ILE A 824 7.16 -2.38 8.07
N ALA A 825 7.99 -1.40 8.42
CA ALA A 825 8.17 -0.17 7.67
C ALA A 825 9.50 0.52 8.01
N LYS A 826 9.88 1.49 7.17
CA LYS A 826 11.01 2.39 7.37
C LYS A 826 10.47 3.82 7.34
N VAL A 827 10.65 4.55 8.44
CA VAL A 827 10.24 5.96 8.58
C VAL A 827 11.46 6.82 8.29
N VAL A 828 11.42 7.55 7.18
CA VAL A 828 12.53 8.38 6.69
C VAL A 828 12.12 9.84 6.80
N VAL A 829 12.98 10.67 7.40
CA VAL A 829 12.76 12.11 7.53
C VAL A 829 13.99 12.88 7.10
N HIS A 830 13.79 14.11 6.65
CA HIS A 830 14.86 14.99 6.21
C HIS A 830 14.53 16.45 6.53
N GLY A 831 15.56 17.19 6.95
CA GLY A 831 15.48 18.62 7.22
C GLY A 831 16.76 19.32 6.78
N ARG A 832 16.81 20.64 6.92
CA ARG A 832 18.00 21.45 6.57
C ARG A 832 19.23 21.14 7.43
N ASP A 833 19.02 20.57 8.62
CA ASP A 833 20.04 20.29 9.63
C ASP A 833 19.64 19.08 10.50
N ARG A 834 20.62 18.45 11.17
CA ARG A 834 20.41 17.27 12.03
C ARG A 834 19.38 17.48 13.13
N VAL A 835 19.25 18.71 13.66
CA VAL A 835 18.33 19.03 14.76
C VAL A 835 16.89 19.14 14.25
N GLU A 836 16.68 19.70 13.07
CA GLU A 836 15.39 19.74 12.38
C GLU A 836 14.95 18.33 11.97
N ALA A 837 15.83 17.55 11.34
CA ALA A 837 15.56 16.16 10.97
C ALA A 837 15.24 15.28 12.19
N LEU A 838 15.96 15.43 13.31
CA LEU A 838 15.68 14.69 14.55
C LEU A 838 14.35 15.11 15.21
N ARG A 839 13.96 16.38 15.12
CA ARG A 839 12.62 16.83 15.56
C ARG A 839 11.52 16.20 14.71
N MET A 840 11.71 16.11 13.39
CA MET A 840 10.79 15.40 12.50
C MET A 840 10.70 13.92 12.85
N LEU A 841 11.83 13.24 13.09
CA LEU A 841 11.84 11.81 13.41
C LEU A 841 10.99 11.52 14.66
N ARG A 842 11.16 12.34 15.71
CA ARG A 842 10.39 12.22 16.95
C ARG A 842 8.90 12.43 16.72
N HIS A 843 8.52 13.49 15.99
CA HIS A 843 7.13 13.77 15.65
C HIS A 843 6.50 12.65 14.80
N ALA A 844 7.25 12.12 13.83
CA ALA A 844 6.82 11.02 12.97
C ALA A 844 6.56 9.73 13.78
N LEU A 845 7.48 9.40 14.70
CA LEU A 845 7.29 8.27 15.61
C LEU A 845 6.11 8.50 16.56
N ASP A 846 5.90 9.72 17.07
CA ASP A 846 4.78 10.08 17.94
C ASP A 846 3.41 9.89 17.29
N GLU A 847 3.29 10.08 15.97
CA GLU A 847 2.07 9.78 15.19
C GLU A 847 1.95 8.31 14.75
N TYR A 848 3.03 7.52 14.84
CA TYR A 848 3.05 6.12 14.44
C TYR A 848 2.34 5.25 15.49
N HIS A 849 1.11 4.85 15.20
CA HIS A 849 0.26 4.05 16.09
C HIS A 849 0.06 2.63 15.54
N VAL A 850 0.35 1.63 16.36
CA VAL A 850 0.25 0.20 15.97
C VAL A 850 -0.30 -0.68 17.10
N VAL A 851 -1.24 -1.57 16.75
CA VAL A 851 -1.88 -2.57 17.63
C VAL A 851 -2.02 -3.89 16.86
N GLY A 852 -1.86 -5.02 17.56
CA GLY A 852 -1.61 -6.32 16.98
C GLY A 852 -0.38 -6.91 17.65
N VAL A 853 0.71 -6.99 16.90
CA VAL A 853 2.05 -7.34 17.39
C VAL A 853 2.67 -6.26 18.29
N SER A 854 3.62 -6.70 19.12
CA SER A 854 4.65 -5.87 19.75
C SER A 854 5.49 -5.17 18.69
N THR A 855 5.94 -3.94 18.96
CA THR A 855 6.85 -3.21 18.06
C THR A 855 7.88 -2.38 18.82
N ASN A 856 8.96 -2.03 18.13
CA ASN A 856 10.03 -1.18 18.68
C ASN A 856 9.72 0.33 18.73
N VAL A 857 8.53 0.78 18.33
CA VAL A 857 8.17 2.22 18.21
C VAL A 857 8.43 3.03 19.49
N GLU A 858 7.99 2.57 20.67
CA GLU A 858 8.21 3.30 21.92
C GLU A 858 9.68 3.29 22.37
N PHE A 859 10.46 2.30 21.95
CA PHE A 859 11.92 2.27 22.14
C PHE A 859 12.62 3.27 21.20
N LEU A 860 12.22 3.34 19.93
CA LEU A 860 12.72 4.34 18.98
C LEU A 860 12.45 5.78 19.45
N LYS A 861 11.26 6.07 20.01
CA LYS A 861 10.95 7.37 20.65
C LYS A 861 11.91 7.71 21.77
N THR A 862 12.23 6.73 22.61
CA THR A 862 13.14 6.90 23.75
C THR A 862 14.59 7.09 23.27
N LEU A 863 15.00 6.41 22.19
CA LEU A 863 16.31 6.55 21.56
C LEU A 863 16.50 7.91 20.87
N ALA A 864 15.56 8.30 20.01
CA ALA A 864 15.55 9.63 19.39
C ALA A 864 15.38 10.77 20.43
N GLY A 865 14.89 10.44 21.63
CA GLY A 865 14.83 11.32 22.80
C GLY A 865 16.09 11.35 23.67
N ASN A 866 17.04 10.43 23.48
CA ASN A 866 18.20 10.26 24.36
C ASN A 866 19.23 11.39 24.16
N LYS A 867 19.82 11.90 25.27
CA LYS A 867 20.77 13.01 25.20
C LYS A 867 22.04 12.67 24.43
N ALA A 868 22.62 11.48 24.57
CA ALA A 868 23.83 11.11 23.84
C ALA A 868 23.56 11.04 22.32
N PHE A 869 22.39 10.56 21.90
CA PHE A 869 21.99 10.55 20.49
C PHE A 869 21.75 11.95 19.93
N ILE A 870 21.12 12.84 20.71
CA ILE A 870 20.95 14.27 20.36
C ILE A 870 22.33 14.96 20.25
N ASP A 871 23.25 14.68 21.18
CA ASP A 871 24.64 15.16 21.21
C ASP A 871 25.55 14.50 20.15
N ALA A 872 25.01 13.68 19.22
CA ALA A 872 25.72 12.93 18.18
C ALA A 872 26.77 11.89 18.68
N LYS A 873 26.77 11.56 19.97
CA LYS A 873 27.69 10.59 20.60
C LYS A 873 27.23 9.16 20.34
N VAL A 874 27.39 8.72 19.11
CA VAL A 874 27.01 7.38 18.63
C VAL A 874 28.21 6.44 18.53
N GLU A 875 27.95 5.15 18.78
CA GLU A 875 28.91 4.05 18.72
C GLU A 875 28.13 2.72 18.66
N THR A 876 28.72 1.63 18.17
CA THR A 876 28.00 0.34 18.06
C THR A 876 27.63 -0.29 19.41
N GLY A 877 28.16 0.24 20.52
CA GLY A 877 27.80 -0.11 21.89
C GLY A 877 26.65 0.71 22.50
N PHE A 878 26.05 1.64 21.75
CA PHE A 878 25.11 2.64 22.28
C PHE A 878 23.94 2.05 23.08
N ILE A 879 23.25 1.02 22.56
CA ILE A 879 22.04 0.47 23.20
C ILE A 879 22.36 -0.24 24.53
N PRO A 880 23.39 -1.10 24.65
CA PRO A 880 23.87 -1.58 25.95
C PRO A 880 24.33 -0.47 26.91
N LYS A 881 25.02 0.56 26.40
CA LYS A 881 25.61 1.65 27.21
C LYS A 881 24.57 2.57 27.84
N HIS A 882 23.47 2.83 27.12
CA HIS A 882 22.38 3.69 27.57
C HIS A 882 21.13 2.89 28.00
N PHE A 883 21.29 1.61 28.38
CA PHE A 883 20.17 0.68 28.60
C PHE A 883 19.11 1.22 29.57
N ASP A 884 19.49 1.70 30.76
CA ASP A 884 18.52 2.20 31.76
C ASP A 884 17.78 3.47 31.30
N GLU A 885 18.41 4.30 30.46
CA GLU A 885 17.79 5.49 29.86
C GLU A 885 16.84 5.13 28.71
N LEU A 886 17.12 4.04 27.99
CA LEU A 886 16.33 3.53 26.86
C LEU A 886 15.18 2.59 27.30
N PHE A 887 15.29 1.98 28.49
CA PHE A 887 14.31 1.05 29.07
C PHE A 887 13.73 1.51 30.41
N PRO A 888 13.33 2.79 30.57
CA PRO A 888 12.86 3.32 31.86
C PRO A 888 11.68 2.50 32.41
N PRO A 889 11.49 2.43 33.74
CA PRO A 889 10.36 1.72 34.34
C PRO A 889 9.00 2.16 33.77
N LEU A 890 8.07 1.21 33.63
CA LEU A 890 6.71 1.51 33.16
C LEU A 890 6.03 2.49 34.12
N LYS A 891 5.73 3.70 33.63
CA LYS A 891 5.06 4.75 34.40
C LYS A 891 3.59 4.36 34.62
N ARG A 892 3.08 4.55 35.84
CA ARG A 892 1.65 4.40 36.13
C ARG A 892 0.84 5.43 35.30
N PRO A 893 -0.34 5.08 34.76
CA PRO A 893 -1.12 6.00 33.94
C PRO A 893 -1.71 7.16 34.74
N ASP A 894 -1.58 8.38 34.20
CA ASP A 894 -2.26 9.58 34.69
C ASP A 894 -3.77 9.33 34.80
N SER A 895 -4.40 9.87 35.84
CA SER A 895 -5.85 9.89 36.03
C SER A 895 -6.58 10.42 34.79
N LYS A 896 -5.98 11.36 34.03
CA LYS A 896 -6.54 11.85 32.76
C LYS A 896 -6.57 10.79 31.65
N ILE A 897 -5.64 9.84 31.64
CA ILE A 897 -5.63 8.70 30.70
C ILE A 897 -6.70 7.68 31.09
N LEU A 898 -6.82 7.38 32.39
CA LEU A 898 -7.87 6.51 32.93
C LEU A 898 -9.27 7.11 32.72
N ALA A 899 -9.43 8.42 32.90
CA ALA A 899 -10.67 9.14 32.64
C ALA A 899 -11.09 9.04 31.16
N ARG A 900 -10.17 9.27 30.22
CA ARG A 900 -10.39 9.08 28.78
C ARG A 900 -10.81 7.65 28.44
N ALA A 901 -10.14 6.66 29.02
CA ALA A 901 -10.48 5.25 28.82
C ALA A 901 -11.87 4.89 29.35
N GLY A 902 -12.26 5.40 30.53
CA GLY A 902 -13.59 5.22 31.10
C GLY A 902 -14.69 5.88 30.27
N LEU A 903 -14.47 7.12 29.81
CA LEU A 903 -15.37 7.83 28.89
C LEU A 903 -15.56 7.05 27.59
N TYR A 904 -14.47 6.64 26.93
CA TYR A 904 -14.51 5.82 25.72
C TYR A 904 -15.30 4.52 25.94
N ALA A 905 -15.01 3.79 27.01
CA ALA A 905 -15.66 2.51 27.30
C ALA A 905 -17.16 2.63 27.62
N ALA A 906 -17.63 3.77 28.10
CA ALA A 906 -19.06 4.06 28.32
C ALA A 906 -19.78 4.64 27.09
N ILE A 907 -19.10 5.46 26.28
CA ILE A 907 -19.67 6.12 25.08
C ILE A 907 -19.71 5.17 23.88
N ARG A 908 -18.71 4.30 23.69
CA ARG A 908 -18.59 3.40 22.50
C ARG A 908 -19.79 2.47 22.24
N HIS A 909 -20.60 2.22 23.27
CA HIS A 909 -21.80 1.38 23.20
C HIS A 909 -23.10 2.19 23.08
N GLN A 910 -23.03 3.53 23.23
CA GLN A 910 -24.14 4.41 22.90
C GLN A 910 -24.23 4.56 21.38
N LYS A 911 -25.29 4.01 20.77
CA LYS A 911 -25.62 4.31 19.37
C LYS A 911 -25.93 5.81 19.24
N GLN A 912 -25.03 6.58 18.62
CA GLN A 912 -25.44 7.81 17.94
C GLN A 912 -26.50 7.41 16.91
N ALA A 913 -27.70 7.97 17.00
CA ALA A 913 -28.86 7.50 16.22
C ALA A 913 -29.15 8.44 15.03
N PRO A 914 -28.80 8.06 13.79
CA PRO A 914 -29.26 8.75 12.59
C PRO A 914 -30.69 8.29 12.25
N SER A 915 -31.66 8.65 13.09
CA SER A 915 -33.08 8.33 12.87
C SER A 915 -33.94 9.61 12.91
N PRO A 916 -34.65 9.96 11.83
CA PRO A 916 -35.71 10.98 11.87
C PRO A 916 -36.89 10.57 12.77
N ALA A 917 -37.09 9.26 12.97
CA ALA A 917 -38.12 8.72 13.86
C ALA A 917 -37.61 8.66 15.30
N ALA A 918 -38.03 9.62 16.12
CA ALA A 918 -37.75 9.68 17.55
C ALA A 918 -38.61 8.67 18.34
N THR A 919 -38.25 7.38 18.28
CA THR A 919 -38.92 6.32 19.05
C THR A 919 -38.69 6.48 20.56
N PRO A 920 -39.56 5.93 21.43
CA PRO A 920 -39.28 5.86 22.86
C PRO A 920 -37.95 5.16 23.18
N TRP A 921 -37.56 4.13 22.42
CA TRP A 921 -36.31 3.39 22.67
C TRP A 921 -35.05 4.18 22.30
N THR A 922 -35.14 5.11 21.35
CA THR A 922 -34.04 6.05 21.00
C THR A 922 -34.04 7.30 21.89
N LEU A 923 -35.22 7.83 22.25
CA LEU A 923 -35.36 8.97 23.17
C LEU A 923 -34.96 8.62 24.62
N LEU A 924 -35.21 7.37 25.03
CA LEU A 924 -34.96 6.90 26.40
C LEU A 924 -33.71 6.01 26.52
N ALA A 925 -32.77 6.08 25.57
CA ALA A 925 -31.59 5.21 25.50
C ALA A 925 -30.77 5.17 26.82
N SER A 926 -30.63 6.33 27.49
CA SER A 926 -29.96 6.45 28.79
C SER A 926 -30.88 6.25 30.01
N ARG A 927 -32.21 6.18 29.84
CA ARG A 927 -33.15 6.08 30.98
C ARG A 927 -33.21 4.67 31.55
N ARG A 928 -33.42 4.55 32.86
CA ARG A 928 -33.66 3.26 33.54
C ARG A 928 -34.85 3.39 34.48
N PHE A 929 -35.67 2.34 34.58
CA PHE A 929 -36.76 2.26 35.56
C PHE A 929 -36.16 2.07 36.96
N GLY A 930 -35.84 3.20 37.61
CA GLY A 930 -35.13 3.25 38.89
C GLY A 930 -34.38 4.58 39.12
N GLY A 931 -34.09 5.36 38.07
CA GLY A 931 -33.47 6.67 38.18
C GLY A 931 -32.93 7.19 36.84
N ASP A 932 -32.79 8.51 36.73
CA ASP A 932 -32.31 9.19 35.51
C ASP A 932 -30.76 9.31 35.44
N GLU A 933 -30.01 8.71 36.38
CA GLU A 933 -28.54 8.72 36.37
C GLU A 933 -27.96 7.59 35.49
N TYR A 934 -27.44 7.93 34.31
CA TYR A 934 -26.67 6.99 33.48
C TYR A 934 -25.22 6.91 34.01
N ARG A 935 -24.96 5.91 34.84
CA ARG A 935 -23.67 5.72 35.53
C ARG A 935 -23.02 4.39 35.19
N HIS A 936 -21.77 4.44 34.76
CA HIS A 936 -20.93 3.26 34.53
C HIS A 936 -19.77 3.23 35.53
N SER A 937 -19.42 2.04 36.03
CA SER A 937 -18.24 1.80 36.85
C SER A 937 -17.38 0.75 36.16
N ILE A 938 -16.17 1.12 35.76
CA ILE A 938 -15.29 0.33 34.90
C ILE A 938 -13.97 0.12 35.62
N LYS A 939 -13.47 -1.11 35.63
CA LYS A 939 -12.14 -1.41 36.16
C LYS A 939 -11.11 -1.45 35.03
N PHE A 940 -9.93 -0.91 35.29
CA PHE A 940 -8.76 -1.02 34.44
C PHE A 940 -7.57 -1.52 35.24
N ARG A 941 -6.78 -2.42 34.66
CA ARG A 941 -5.45 -2.81 35.11
C ARG A 941 -4.44 -2.37 34.05
N THR A 942 -3.26 -1.88 34.45
CA THR A 942 -2.23 -1.51 33.46
C THR A 942 -1.52 -2.78 32.98
N GLU A 943 -1.23 -2.90 31.68
CA GLU A 943 -0.44 -4.03 31.16
C GLU A 943 0.96 -4.04 31.82
N GLY A 944 1.31 -5.15 32.49
CA GLY A 944 2.52 -5.25 33.31
C GLY A 944 2.40 -4.79 34.77
N SER A 945 1.19 -4.48 35.28
CA SER A 945 0.93 -4.19 36.70
C SER A 945 -0.24 -5.01 37.24
N GLU A 946 -0.26 -5.27 38.55
CA GLU A 946 -1.43 -5.83 39.25
C GLU A 946 -2.37 -4.77 39.83
N GLU A 947 -1.97 -3.49 39.81
CA GLU A 947 -2.75 -2.38 40.36
C GLU A 947 -4.04 -2.13 39.54
N GLU A 948 -5.19 -2.26 40.20
CA GLU A 948 -6.49 -1.90 39.63
C GLU A 948 -6.84 -0.42 39.89
N ALA A 949 -7.24 0.28 38.84
CA ALA A 949 -7.98 1.54 38.91
C ALA A 949 -9.48 1.30 38.67
N THR A 950 -10.33 2.00 39.42
CA THR A 950 -11.78 2.04 39.15
C THR A 950 -12.14 3.43 38.63
N VAL A 951 -12.77 3.49 37.46
CA VAL A 951 -13.24 4.73 36.83
C VAL A 951 -14.75 4.71 36.78
N VAL A 952 -15.36 5.67 37.46
CA VAL A 952 -16.81 5.89 37.45
C VAL A 952 -17.10 7.06 36.53
N VAL A 953 -18.00 6.88 35.56
CA VAL A 953 -18.50 7.95 34.68
C VAL A 953 -20.00 8.07 34.82
N THR A 954 -20.49 9.28 35.11
CA THR A 954 -21.91 9.62 35.24
C THR A 954 -22.26 10.64 34.16
N GLN A 955 -23.27 10.37 33.35
CA GLN A 955 -23.77 11.33 32.37
C GLN A 955 -24.62 12.40 33.06
N LYS A 956 -24.23 13.67 32.94
CA LYS A 956 -25.01 14.83 33.42
C LYS A 956 -26.04 15.30 32.39
N SER A 957 -25.66 15.29 31.11
CA SER A 957 -26.52 15.61 29.97
C SER A 957 -25.90 15.05 28.68
N LEU A 958 -26.50 15.32 27.52
CA LEU A 958 -25.97 14.82 26.24
C LEU A 958 -24.56 15.40 25.98
N GLY A 959 -23.56 14.52 25.89
CA GLY A 959 -22.15 14.90 25.70
C GLY A 959 -21.41 15.44 26.93
N LEU A 960 -22.05 15.54 28.11
CA LEU A 960 -21.46 16.10 29.32
C LEU A 960 -21.45 15.09 30.48
N TRP A 961 -20.28 14.91 31.10
CA TRP A 961 -20.00 13.79 32.01
C TRP A 961 -19.29 14.24 33.29
N ASP A 962 -19.60 13.62 34.42
CA ASP A 962 -18.70 13.60 35.58
C ASP A 962 -17.86 12.33 35.54
N VAL A 963 -16.55 12.45 35.81
CA VAL A 963 -15.63 11.32 35.86
C VAL A 963 -14.91 11.30 37.19
N VAL A 964 -14.89 10.15 37.86
CA VAL A 964 -14.17 9.92 39.11
C VAL A 964 -13.21 8.75 38.91
N VAL A 965 -11.93 8.96 39.18
CA VAL A 965 -10.87 7.95 39.04
C VAL A 965 -10.33 7.60 40.41
N GLN A 966 -10.57 6.38 40.87
CA GLN A 966 -10.05 5.85 42.13
C GLN A 966 -8.90 4.86 41.89
N ARG A 967 -7.80 5.04 42.63
CA ARG A 967 -6.67 4.10 42.73
C ARG A 967 -6.30 3.95 44.21
N GLY A 968 -6.65 2.83 44.81
CA GLY A 968 -6.54 2.64 46.27
C GLY A 968 -7.28 3.75 47.03
N GLU A 969 -6.53 4.52 47.83
CA GLU A 969 -7.02 5.66 48.61
C GLU A 969 -7.07 6.98 47.80
N THR A 970 -6.39 7.07 46.65
CA THR A 970 -6.40 8.28 45.82
C THR A 970 -7.67 8.35 44.98
N ILE A 971 -8.37 9.49 45.02
CA ILE A 971 -9.58 9.75 44.24
C ILE A 971 -9.43 11.10 43.52
N ASP A 972 -9.40 11.06 42.18
CA ASP A 972 -9.38 12.24 41.31
C ASP A 972 -10.77 12.50 40.72
N HIS A 973 -11.26 13.75 40.79
CA HIS A 973 -12.56 14.15 40.27
C HIS A 973 -12.41 15.12 39.08
N PHE A 974 -13.07 14.79 37.97
CA PHE A 974 -13.19 15.64 36.78
C PHE A 974 -14.68 15.94 36.54
N PRO A 975 -15.20 17.08 37.03
CA PRO A 975 -16.60 17.44 36.88
C PRO A 975 -16.89 18.09 35.52
N SER A 976 -18.09 17.85 35.00
CA SER A 976 -18.67 18.52 33.81
C SER A 976 -17.75 18.51 32.58
N VAL A 977 -17.16 17.34 32.30
CA VAL A 977 -16.28 17.04 31.18
C VAL A 977 -17.09 16.89 29.89
N PRO A 978 -16.85 17.72 28.86
CA PRO A 978 -17.35 17.47 27.51
C PRO A 978 -16.61 16.26 26.92
N ALA A 979 -17.35 15.28 26.39
CA ALA A 979 -16.77 14.11 25.75
C ALA A 979 -17.69 13.53 24.66
N GLN A 980 -17.13 13.32 23.47
CA GLN A 980 -17.80 12.70 22.32
C GLN A 980 -16.84 11.85 21.48
N LEU A 981 -17.37 10.82 20.83
CA LEU A 981 -16.66 10.07 19.80
C LEU A 981 -16.87 10.73 18.43
N VAL A 982 -15.77 10.92 17.70
CA VAL A 982 -15.78 11.36 16.29
C VAL A 982 -15.95 10.15 15.37
N ASP A 983 -15.32 9.04 15.74
CA ASP A 983 -15.44 7.73 15.11
C ASP A 983 -15.31 6.63 16.18
N SER A 984 -15.26 5.36 15.77
CA SER A 984 -15.21 4.22 16.69
C SER A 984 -13.94 4.10 17.55
N LYS A 985 -12.92 4.93 17.31
CA LYS A 985 -11.62 4.93 18.00
C LYS A 985 -11.26 6.32 18.57
N THR A 986 -11.63 7.40 17.91
CA THR A 986 -11.22 8.76 18.30
C THR A 986 -12.22 9.43 19.25
N LEU A 987 -11.75 9.67 20.48
CA LEU A 987 -12.42 10.46 21.52
C LEU A 987 -11.94 11.92 21.47
N LEU A 988 -12.87 12.87 21.35
CA LEU A 988 -12.63 14.27 21.69
C LEU A 988 -13.12 14.53 23.12
N THR A 989 -12.27 15.10 23.97
CA THR A 989 -12.67 15.49 25.33
C THR A 989 -11.85 16.66 25.88
N THR A 990 -12.50 17.50 26.68
CA THR A 990 -11.88 18.64 27.37
C THR A 990 -11.75 18.35 28.86
N LEU A 991 -10.55 17.95 29.30
CA LEU A 991 -10.24 17.69 30.70
C LEU A 991 -9.43 18.87 31.27
N ASN A 992 -9.89 19.44 32.38
CA ASN A 992 -9.28 20.60 33.05
C ASN A 992 -8.97 21.76 32.08
N ASN A 993 -9.98 22.17 31.30
CA ASN A 993 -9.93 23.20 30.26
C ASN A 993 -8.97 22.92 29.07
N ASN A 994 -8.34 21.74 29.00
CA ASN A 994 -7.48 21.35 27.89
C ASN A 994 -8.21 20.40 26.94
N ALA A 995 -8.57 20.91 25.75
CA ALA A 995 -9.25 20.15 24.71
C ALA A 995 -8.25 19.19 24.02
N THR A 996 -8.58 17.90 24.00
CA THR A 996 -7.67 16.87 23.49
C THR A 996 -8.39 15.84 22.63
N GLN A 997 -7.73 15.45 21.54
CA GLN A 997 -8.07 14.28 20.74
C GLN A 997 -7.25 13.09 21.24
N THR A 998 -7.89 11.93 21.40
CA THR A 998 -7.26 10.71 21.91
C THR A 998 -7.74 9.53 21.09
N THR A 999 -6.82 8.74 20.55
CA THR A 999 -7.14 7.53 19.78
C THR A 999 -7.09 6.33 20.71
N ILE A 1000 -8.20 5.60 20.83
CA ILE A 1000 -8.35 4.47 21.73
C ILE A 1000 -8.80 3.26 20.92
N VAL A 1001 -7.94 2.25 20.84
CA VAL A 1001 -8.19 1.02 20.09
C VAL A 1001 -8.55 -0.09 21.06
N SER A 1002 -9.76 -0.64 20.94
CA SER A 1002 -10.12 -1.92 21.57
C SER A 1002 -9.49 -3.08 20.78
N GLN A 1003 -8.80 -3.96 21.49
CA GLN A 1003 -8.48 -5.31 21.06
C GLN A 1003 -9.20 -6.28 22.00
N SER A 1004 -10.27 -6.91 21.50
CA SER A 1004 -10.92 -8.03 22.20
C SER A 1004 -10.05 -9.30 22.13
N PRO A 1005 -10.11 -10.20 23.11
CA PRO A 1005 -9.41 -11.48 23.03
C PRO A 1005 -10.01 -12.35 21.92
N HIS A 1006 -9.21 -13.22 21.32
CA HIS A 1006 -9.66 -14.08 20.23
C HIS A 1006 -10.78 -15.06 20.70
N PRO A 1007 -11.88 -15.29 19.94
CA PRO A 1007 -13.03 -16.06 20.41
C PRO A 1007 -12.74 -17.51 20.84
N SER A 1008 -11.61 -18.10 20.41
CA SER A 1008 -11.17 -19.45 20.82
C SER A 1008 -10.29 -19.48 22.08
N VAL A 1009 -10.18 -18.36 22.81
CA VAL A 1009 -9.39 -18.21 24.05
C VAL A 1009 -10.33 -18.13 25.25
N PRO A 1010 -10.36 -19.14 26.16
CA PRO A 1010 -11.18 -19.07 27.36
C PRO A 1010 -10.77 -17.92 28.29
N ALA A 1011 -11.76 -17.24 28.88
CA ALA A 1011 -11.51 -16.10 29.76
C ALA A 1011 -10.80 -16.54 31.06
N SER A 1012 -9.67 -15.92 31.36
CA SER A 1012 -8.84 -16.24 32.53
C SER A 1012 -8.40 -14.97 33.28
N LYS A 1013 -7.60 -15.12 34.34
CA LYS A 1013 -6.96 -13.98 35.03
C LYS A 1013 -5.80 -13.35 34.23
N SER A 1014 -5.31 -14.02 33.18
CA SER A 1014 -4.22 -13.53 32.34
C SER A 1014 -4.66 -12.35 31.44
N PRO A 1015 -3.87 -11.26 31.35
CA PRO A 1015 -4.15 -10.11 30.47
C PRO A 1015 -4.48 -10.49 29.02
N ASN A 1016 -3.79 -11.49 28.46
CA ASN A 1016 -3.94 -11.91 27.06
C ASN A 1016 -5.31 -12.57 26.77
N THR A 1017 -6.12 -12.83 27.81
CA THR A 1017 -7.47 -13.42 27.72
C THR A 1017 -8.58 -12.42 28.06
N MET A 1018 -8.24 -11.13 28.11
CA MET A 1018 -9.11 -10.01 28.48
C MET A 1018 -9.18 -8.98 27.35
N GLU A 1019 -10.14 -8.05 27.41
CA GLU A 1019 -10.16 -6.91 26.48
C GLU A 1019 -9.03 -5.92 26.83
N ARG A 1020 -8.23 -5.54 25.82
CA ARG A 1020 -7.20 -4.51 25.93
C ARG A 1020 -7.66 -3.22 25.26
N LEU A 1021 -7.43 -2.08 25.90
CA LEU A 1021 -7.57 -0.74 25.32
C LEU A 1021 -6.18 -0.13 25.15
N HIS A 1022 -5.77 0.12 23.91
CA HIS A 1022 -4.54 0.83 23.61
C HIS A 1022 -4.87 2.31 23.41
N VAL A 1023 -4.53 3.13 24.41
CA VAL A 1023 -4.76 4.57 24.44
C VAL A 1023 -3.52 5.28 23.92
N PHE A 1024 -3.65 5.97 22.80
CA PHE A 1024 -2.63 6.82 22.21
C PHE A 1024 -2.95 8.29 22.49
N ASN A 1025 -2.08 8.96 23.24
CA ASN A 1025 -2.29 10.35 23.67
C ASN A 1025 -0.95 11.09 23.79
N GLY A 1026 -0.71 12.10 22.93
CA GLY A 1026 0.48 12.96 23.02
C GLY A 1026 1.78 12.17 22.89
N GLY A 1027 1.94 11.45 21.78
CA GLY A 1027 3.11 10.62 21.48
C GLY A 1027 3.18 9.27 22.21
N HIS A 1028 2.49 9.09 23.34
CA HIS A 1028 2.63 7.87 24.16
C HIS A 1028 1.51 6.85 23.95
N LYS A 1029 1.89 5.56 23.86
CA LYS A 1029 0.98 4.41 23.91
C LYS A 1029 0.85 3.88 25.35
N THR A 1030 -0.38 3.79 25.86
CA THR A 1030 -0.70 3.11 27.13
C THR A 1030 -1.64 1.94 26.85
N THR A 1031 -1.26 0.70 27.19
CA THR A 1031 -2.22 -0.41 27.22
C THR A 1031 -2.87 -0.54 28.59
N LEU A 1032 -4.20 -0.47 28.60
CA LEU A 1032 -5.05 -0.82 29.74
C LEU A 1032 -5.77 -2.13 29.45
N VAL A 1033 -6.09 -2.89 30.49
CA VAL A 1033 -6.79 -4.17 30.42
C VAL A 1033 -8.09 -4.04 31.22
N ILE A 1034 -9.22 -4.45 30.63
CA ILE A 1034 -10.51 -4.50 31.33
C ILE A 1034 -10.68 -5.90 31.94
N PRO A 1035 -10.71 -6.06 33.27
CA PRO A 1035 -10.81 -7.39 33.90
C PRO A 1035 -12.12 -8.10 33.54
N SER A 1036 -12.02 -9.35 33.07
CA SER A 1036 -13.19 -10.17 32.76
C SER A 1036 -14.15 -10.31 33.95
N PRO A 1037 -15.48 -10.23 33.74
CA PRO A 1037 -16.47 -10.39 34.80
C PRO A 1037 -16.35 -11.73 35.55
N LYS A 1038 -16.64 -11.74 36.86
CA LYS A 1038 -16.54 -12.96 37.69
C LYS A 1038 -17.31 -14.16 37.12
N TRP A 1039 -18.49 -13.94 36.53
CA TRP A 1039 -19.30 -15.00 35.92
C TRP A 1039 -18.67 -15.58 34.65
N LEU A 1040 -17.93 -14.77 33.88
CA LEU A 1040 -17.21 -15.21 32.70
C LEU A 1040 -15.92 -15.96 33.09
N LEU A 1041 -15.28 -15.53 34.19
CA LEU A 1041 -14.14 -16.22 34.80
C LEU A 1041 -14.51 -17.57 35.43
N SER A 1042 -15.75 -17.77 35.92
CA SER A 1042 -16.19 -19.11 36.35
C SER A 1042 -16.39 -20.05 35.16
N LEU A 1043 -17.03 -19.59 34.08
CA LEU A 1043 -17.18 -20.37 32.85
C LEU A 1043 -15.82 -20.75 32.21
N GLY A 1044 -14.84 -19.84 32.26
CA GLY A 1044 -13.47 -20.14 31.86
C GLY A 1044 -12.73 -21.03 32.85
N GLY A 1045 -13.04 -20.95 34.15
CA GLY A 1045 -12.43 -21.76 35.21
C GLY A 1045 -12.75 -23.25 35.11
N ASP A 1046 -13.98 -23.60 34.73
CA ASP A 1046 -14.39 -25.00 34.50
C ASP A 1046 -13.67 -25.64 33.29
N ILE A 1047 -13.17 -24.81 32.37
CA ILE A 1047 -12.37 -25.23 31.21
C ILE A 1047 -10.87 -25.31 31.59
N LEU A 1048 -10.34 -24.23 32.18
CA LEU A 1048 -8.92 -24.01 32.48
C LEU A 1048 -8.44 -24.61 33.82
N GLY A 1049 -9.29 -25.35 34.54
CA GLY A 1049 -9.01 -25.85 35.89
C GLY A 1049 -8.02 -27.02 35.99
N ALA A 1050 -7.41 -27.45 34.88
CA ALA A 1050 -6.52 -28.61 34.83
C ALA A 1050 -5.04 -28.25 35.10
N GLN A 1051 -4.39 -29.04 35.97
CA GLN A 1051 -2.94 -28.97 36.19
C GLN A 1051 -2.19 -29.83 35.16
N GLY A 1052 -1.83 -29.21 34.03
CA GLY A 1052 -1.00 -29.83 33.00
C GLY A 1052 -0.97 -29.13 31.63
N ALA A 1053 -1.68 -28.01 31.49
CA ALA A 1053 -1.77 -27.24 30.24
C ALA A 1053 -0.42 -26.68 29.73
N LEU A 1054 0.08 -27.26 28.64
CA LEU A 1054 1.23 -26.78 27.87
C LEU A 1054 0.84 -25.60 26.99
N LYS A 1055 1.69 -24.56 26.96
CA LYS A 1055 1.43 -23.28 26.27
C LYS A 1055 2.59 -22.89 25.37
N ALA A 1056 2.29 -22.14 24.31
CA ALA A 1056 3.29 -21.56 23.44
C ALA A 1056 4.15 -20.54 24.23
N PRO A 1057 5.49 -20.71 24.32
CA PRO A 1057 6.35 -19.80 25.07
C PRO A 1057 6.65 -18.49 24.34
N MET A 1058 6.29 -18.41 23.05
CA MET A 1058 6.42 -17.27 22.14
C MET A 1058 5.53 -17.53 20.92
N PRO A 1059 5.28 -16.56 20.02
CA PRO A 1059 4.56 -16.83 18.78
C PRO A 1059 5.33 -17.84 17.92
N SER A 1060 4.65 -18.83 17.33
CA SER A 1060 5.30 -19.96 16.65
C SER A 1060 4.41 -20.67 15.64
N LEU A 1061 5.02 -21.39 14.70
CA LEU A 1061 4.35 -22.40 13.88
C LEU A 1061 4.32 -23.72 14.65
N ILE A 1062 3.20 -24.44 14.67
CA ILE A 1062 3.17 -25.84 15.11
C ILE A 1062 3.69 -26.72 13.95
N VAL A 1063 4.94 -27.19 14.05
CA VAL A 1063 5.54 -28.08 13.04
C VAL A 1063 4.91 -29.46 13.13
N GLU A 1064 4.79 -30.00 14.35
CA GLU A 1064 4.37 -31.38 14.58
C GLU A 1064 3.58 -31.48 15.89
N LEU A 1065 2.47 -32.22 15.85
CA LEU A 1065 1.71 -32.61 17.03
C LEU A 1065 1.90 -34.13 17.24
N ARG A 1066 2.51 -34.53 18.36
CA ARG A 1066 2.90 -35.92 18.62
C ARG A 1066 1.91 -36.72 19.47
N VAL A 1067 0.78 -36.10 19.84
CA VAL A 1067 -0.26 -36.67 20.70
C VAL A 1067 -1.67 -36.35 20.20
N LYS A 1068 -2.65 -37.10 20.67
CA LYS A 1068 -4.09 -36.94 20.42
C LYS A 1068 -4.84 -36.94 21.73
N VAL A 1069 -6.08 -36.44 21.71
CA VAL A 1069 -6.99 -36.53 22.86
C VAL A 1069 -7.25 -38.00 23.19
N GLY A 1070 -7.00 -38.39 24.44
CA GLY A 1070 -7.07 -39.77 24.93
C GLY A 1070 -5.72 -40.50 24.99
N ASP A 1071 -4.63 -39.95 24.45
CA ASP A 1071 -3.31 -40.59 24.55
C ASP A 1071 -2.74 -40.48 25.97
N HIS A 1072 -2.11 -41.55 26.45
CA HIS A 1072 -1.28 -41.52 27.66
C HIS A 1072 0.10 -40.92 27.34
N VAL A 1073 0.62 -40.10 28.25
CA VAL A 1073 1.94 -39.46 28.14
C VAL A 1073 2.77 -39.62 29.42
N GLU A 1074 4.07 -39.84 29.26
CA GLU A 1074 5.06 -39.86 30.33
C GLU A 1074 5.69 -38.48 30.58
N LYS A 1075 6.16 -38.23 31.81
CA LYS A 1075 6.88 -37.00 32.14
C LYS A 1075 8.17 -36.90 31.31
N GLY A 1076 8.34 -35.80 30.59
CA GLY A 1076 9.45 -35.55 29.68
C GLY A 1076 9.23 -36.05 28.25
N GLN A 1077 8.14 -36.76 27.96
CA GLN A 1077 7.75 -37.16 26.59
C GLN A 1077 7.54 -35.92 25.71
N ALA A 1078 7.93 -36.00 24.44
CA ALA A 1078 7.72 -34.92 23.46
C ALA A 1078 6.25 -34.87 23.04
N VAL A 1079 5.63 -33.70 23.11
CA VAL A 1079 4.18 -33.50 22.90
C VAL A 1079 3.90 -32.67 21.66
N VAL A 1080 4.62 -31.56 21.50
CA VAL A 1080 4.48 -30.61 20.38
C VAL A 1080 5.87 -30.17 19.93
N VAL A 1081 6.10 -30.09 18.62
CA VAL A 1081 7.26 -29.40 18.03
C VAL A 1081 6.78 -28.08 17.45
N ILE A 1082 7.43 -27.00 17.86
CA ILE A 1082 7.14 -25.65 17.39
C ILE A 1082 8.36 -25.06 16.67
N GLU A 1083 8.15 -24.30 15.60
CA GLU A 1083 9.21 -23.50 14.96
C GLU A 1083 9.02 -22.03 15.33
N SER A 1084 10.09 -21.43 15.82
CA SER A 1084 10.23 -19.99 15.99
C SER A 1084 11.64 -19.56 15.57
N MET A 1085 11.77 -18.41 14.90
CA MET A 1085 13.07 -17.85 14.50
C MET A 1085 14.00 -18.85 13.76
N LYS A 1086 13.43 -19.69 12.87
CA LYS A 1086 14.14 -20.76 12.13
C LYS A 1086 14.81 -21.81 13.03
N THR A 1087 14.23 -22.05 14.20
CA THR A 1087 14.70 -23.01 15.21
C THR A 1087 13.53 -23.84 15.72
N GLU A 1088 13.64 -25.17 15.63
CA GLU A 1088 12.66 -26.08 16.25
C GLU A 1088 12.86 -26.17 17.76
N THR A 1089 11.77 -26.06 18.51
CA THR A 1089 11.71 -26.29 19.96
C THR A 1089 10.71 -27.40 20.25
N VAL A 1090 11.15 -28.41 21.01
CA VAL A 1090 10.31 -29.56 21.38
C VAL A 1090 9.73 -29.34 22.78
N LEU A 1091 8.44 -29.05 22.85
CA LEU A 1091 7.69 -28.97 24.11
C LEU A 1091 7.39 -30.38 24.65
N ARG A 1092 7.50 -30.54 25.97
CA ARG A 1092 7.47 -31.83 26.66
C ARG A 1092 6.51 -31.82 27.84
N ALA A 1093 5.93 -32.97 28.17
CA ALA A 1093 4.97 -33.08 29.27
C ALA A 1093 5.67 -32.91 30.64
N ASP A 1094 5.22 -31.96 31.45
CA ASP A 1094 5.78 -31.70 32.79
C ASP A 1094 5.38 -32.76 33.84
N ALA A 1095 4.35 -33.56 33.56
CA ALA A 1095 3.86 -34.66 34.38
C ALA A 1095 3.40 -35.83 33.48
N ALA A 1096 3.24 -37.02 34.06
CA ALA A 1096 2.63 -38.16 33.38
C ALA A 1096 1.10 -38.14 33.57
N GLY A 1097 0.33 -38.47 32.54
CA GLY A 1097 -1.12 -38.30 32.54
C GLY A 1097 -1.81 -38.75 31.26
N ILE A 1098 -3.04 -38.26 31.05
CA ILE A 1098 -3.84 -38.46 29.83
C ILE A 1098 -4.03 -37.10 29.15
N VAL A 1099 -3.86 -37.05 27.82
CA VAL A 1099 -4.11 -35.84 27.03
C VAL A 1099 -5.63 -35.58 26.96
N ARG A 1100 -6.07 -34.55 27.67
CA ARG A 1100 -7.49 -34.17 27.86
C ARG A 1100 -8.02 -33.28 26.73
N ALA A 1101 -7.17 -32.40 26.20
CA ALA A 1101 -7.51 -31.54 25.07
C ALA A 1101 -6.27 -31.22 24.22
N VAL A 1102 -6.50 -30.92 22.94
CA VAL A 1102 -5.49 -30.34 22.04
C VAL A 1102 -6.07 -29.06 21.45
N GLY A 1103 -5.41 -27.93 21.70
CA GLY A 1103 -5.85 -26.58 21.34
C GLY A 1103 -5.28 -26.01 20.05
N CYS A 1104 -4.50 -26.81 19.29
CA CYS A 1104 -3.80 -26.43 18.07
C CYS A 1104 -3.67 -27.61 17.08
N LYS A 1105 -3.19 -27.36 15.86
CA LYS A 1105 -2.96 -28.35 14.80
C LYS A 1105 -1.58 -28.17 14.15
N ALA A 1106 -1.01 -29.22 13.58
CA ALA A 1106 0.18 -29.08 12.73
C ALA A 1106 -0.12 -28.15 11.52
N GLY A 1107 0.80 -27.24 11.24
CA GLY A 1107 0.64 -26.14 10.28
C GLY A 1107 -0.09 -24.91 10.80
N GLU A 1108 -0.56 -24.90 12.06
CA GLU A 1108 -1.22 -23.74 12.67
C GLU A 1108 -0.18 -22.73 13.22
N MET A 1109 -0.44 -21.43 13.02
CA MET A 1109 0.28 -20.35 13.70
C MET A 1109 -0.38 -20.03 15.03
N VAL A 1110 0.40 -20.00 16.11
CA VAL A 1110 -0.07 -19.73 17.48
C VAL A 1110 0.62 -18.51 18.10
N GLU A 1111 -0.12 -17.77 18.92
CA GLU A 1111 0.36 -16.59 19.67
C GLU A 1111 1.02 -16.98 21.01
N GLU A 1112 1.80 -16.07 21.61
CA GLU A 1112 2.40 -16.29 22.94
C GLU A 1112 1.33 -16.55 24.02
N GLY A 1113 1.55 -17.60 24.83
CA GLY A 1113 0.63 -18.01 25.88
C GLY A 1113 -0.59 -18.79 25.39
N ARG A 1114 -0.75 -19.02 24.07
CA ARG A 1114 -1.78 -19.91 23.51
C ARG A 1114 -1.63 -21.30 24.11
N GLU A 1115 -2.73 -21.86 24.60
CA GLU A 1115 -2.79 -23.22 25.13
C GLU A 1115 -2.79 -24.24 23.98
N LEU A 1116 -1.87 -25.22 24.05
CA LEU A 1116 -1.57 -26.14 22.96
C LEU A 1116 -2.08 -27.55 23.25
N VAL A 1117 -1.84 -28.05 24.46
CA VAL A 1117 -2.27 -29.38 24.92
C VAL A 1117 -2.57 -29.32 26.42
N ASP A 1118 -3.75 -29.82 26.82
CA ASP A 1118 -4.10 -30.06 28.22
C ASP A 1118 -3.83 -31.53 28.59
N ILE A 1119 -3.19 -31.75 29.73
CA ILE A 1119 -2.80 -33.06 30.24
C ILE A 1119 -3.42 -33.21 31.64
N GLU A 1120 -4.36 -34.13 31.80
CA GLU A 1120 -4.83 -34.52 33.13
C GLU A 1120 -3.76 -35.43 33.76
N ALA A 1121 -2.97 -34.85 34.67
CA ALA A 1121 -1.93 -35.57 35.38
C ALA A 1121 -2.53 -36.71 36.23
N ASN A 1122 -1.87 -37.88 36.21
CA ASN A 1122 -2.26 -39.01 37.05
C ASN A 1122 -2.19 -38.61 38.52
N LYS A 1123 -3.32 -38.75 39.25
CA LYS A 1123 -3.36 -38.48 40.69
C LYS A 1123 -2.48 -39.50 41.43
N SER A 1124 -1.53 -38.97 42.20
CA SER A 1124 -0.66 -39.69 43.15
C SER A 1124 -1.40 -40.10 44.42
#